data_AF-A0A8C4HJQ8-F1
#
_entry.id   AF-A0A8C4HJQ8-F1
#
_cell.length_a   1.000
_cell.length_b   1.000
_cell.length_c   1.000
_cell.angle_alpha   90.00
_cell.angle_beta   90.00
_cell.angle_gamma   90.00
#
_symmetry.space_group_name_H-M   'P 1'
#
loop_
_entity.id
_entity.type
_entity.pdbx_description
1 polymer ?
#
loop_
_entity_poly.entity_id
_entity_poly.type
_entity_poly.pdbx_seq_one_letter_code
_entity_poly.pdbx_strand_id
1 'polypeptide(L)'
;FSLPWWRGRRVKLICFVCLWFESSVLQSPVFTKQPGSIVYPVETLERNREVVFSCEAQGSPPPIYRWKLNGTEISPKSGSHYSLSGGNLRISHLNKDQDAGTYQCLASNSFGTIVSREASLTFAYLENFKTHRRSSVSVREGQGVVLLCGPPPHSGDLVFSWIFNEYPTFVKQDTRRFISQETGNLYIAMVEPSDVGNYTCVVTNTVTKTRVQGPPTPLVLRSDGVMGEYEPKIEVQFPEIVHVAKGSTVKLECFALGNPVPSINWRRMDSIPFPRKVDMRKASGVLEIPYFQQEDAGTYECVAENSRGMNTVKGKLSFYAPPHLIEKPQDVQKLIDESLVWECKATGKPKPSYRWMKNGENLESAEERVQVANGALSISRLTLSDTGMYQCVAGNKHGEVYSNAELRVIAVAPDFSHNQVRSQTLVKVGGDALIECKPKMSPWGVVSWRKGSEPLRESNRVSILDNGNLRIWNATKPDAGLYTCVARNQFGVASSTGSITVKEPTIITTLPSTLDVTVGESVVLPCQVSHDPSLELKFTWFFNEQVIHFGSHGGFFEKVGGHSAGDIMIRNIQLRHAGKYTCAVQTKVDSISIAVDLVVRGPPGPPTSIHVEEITDTTASLSWRPGPDNHSPITAYTIQARTPFSLGWQAVTTVPEVVGGHRLTATVIDLSPWVEYEFRVLASNTIGTGEPSKPSKQARTKGTSPKVTPANVSGGGGSRSELVITWEPVPEELQNGPGFGYVVAFRPHGATGWMQAAVPSAETSKYVFKDESIQPFSPFHVKVGVYNNEGEGPFGSVTTIYSAEEEPGRAPTRVRAKSLSASEIEVSWKALPWNASKKRVLGYELRYWSRSEKEDTASVQRTVGNQTSTIIRGVKGSTTYYISVRAYNTAGTGPPSAAVNVTTKKPPPSQPPVKVMWNTSNSKIILNWEQVKALENESEVTGYKVSTQSRPNVMETNTTSVELALPTDEDYIIQIKPFGEGGEGSSSRQITIPRIPGPNAVGSASKVSTLSALSTIALSFTARTSL
;
A
#
# COMPACT_ATOMS: atom_id res chain seq x y z
N PHE A 1 8.58 -21.09 -45.81
CA PHE A 1 8.24 -22.13 -46.80
C PHE A 1 7.33 -21.56 -47.88
N SER A 2 7.42 -22.15 -49.06
CA SER A 2 7.01 -21.69 -50.41
C SER A 2 5.50 -21.51 -50.72
N LEU A 3 5.25 -20.59 -51.67
CA LEU A 3 4.09 -20.44 -52.61
C LEU A 3 3.87 -21.68 -53.52
N PRO A 4 2.75 -21.90 -54.29
CA PRO A 4 2.10 -21.03 -55.33
C PRO A 4 0.53 -21.00 -55.35
N TRP A 5 -0.21 -20.01 -55.91
CA TRP A 5 -0.45 -19.56 -57.32
C TRP A 5 -1.07 -20.65 -58.25
N TRP A 6 -2.05 -20.42 -59.16
CA TRP A 6 -2.36 -19.29 -60.07
C TRP A 6 -3.87 -18.86 -60.09
N ARG A 7 -4.44 -18.30 -61.19
CA ARG A 7 -4.55 -16.84 -61.48
C ARG A 7 -5.14 -16.52 -62.90
N GLY A 8 -6.32 -15.88 -63.03
CA GLY A 8 -6.85 -15.32 -64.31
C GLY A 8 -8.31 -14.84 -64.22
N ARG A 9 -8.79 -13.76 -64.87
CA ARG A 9 -8.24 -12.83 -65.91
C ARG A 9 -8.46 -11.34 -65.54
N ARG A 10 -7.72 -10.42 -66.20
CA ARG A 10 -7.91 -8.95 -66.20
C ARG A 10 -7.69 -8.37 -67.60
N VAL A 11 -8.51 -7.39 -68.01
CA VAL A 11 -8.18 -6.25 -68.91
C VAL A 11 -9.06 -5.07 -68.42
N LYS A 12 -8.55 -4.01 -67.77
CA LYS A 12 -7.98 -2.73 -68.30
C LYS A 12 -9.03 -1.88 -69.06
N LEU A 13 -9.40 -0.66 -68.61
CA LEU A 13 -8.60 0.59 -68.74
C LEU A 13 -9.00 1.75 -67.78
N ILE A 14 -7.99 2.45 -67.23
CA ILE A 14 -7.83 3.92 -67.00
C ILE A 14 -8.99 4.78 -66.42
N CYS A 15 -8.77 5.41 -65.25
CA CYS A 15 -8.41 6.84 -65.14
C CYS A 15 -7.74 7.20 -63.78
N PHE A 16 -7.18 8.41 -63.67
CA PHE A 16 -6.25 8.85 -62.60
C PHE A 16 -6.89 9.84 -61.59
N VAL A 17 -6.14 10.15 -60.52
CA VAL A 17 -6.33 11.22 -59.50
C VAL A 17 -7.25 10.91 -58.32
N CYS A 18 -6.66 10.87 -57.12
CA CYS A 18 -7.24 11.39 -55.88
C CYS A 18 -6.10 11.84 -54.93
N LEU A 19 -5.95 13.16 -54.79
CA LEU A 19 -5.20 13.82 -53.72
C LEU A 19 -6.22 14.36 -52.72
N TRP A 20 -5.88 14.34 -51.42
CA TRP A 20 -6.45 15.15 -50.34
C TRP A 20 -7.99 15.18 -50.21
N PHE A 21 -8.51 14.44 -49.21
CA PHE A 21 -9.82 14.69 -48.63
C PHE A 21 -9.66 15.46 -47.31
N GLU A 22 -10.04 16.75 -47.29
CA GLU A 22 -10.46 17.41 -46.06
C GLU A 22 -11.89 16.97 -45.71
N SER A 23 -12.18 16.73 -44.43
CA SER A 23 -13.52 16.34 -43.99
C SER A 23 -14.47 17.53 -43.98
N SER A 24 -15.38 17.58 -44.96
CA SER A 24 -16.48 18.55 -44.98
C SER A 24 -17.45 18.26 -43.83
N VAL A 25 -17.39 19.06 -42.77
CA VAL A 25 -18.32 18.93 -41.64
C VAL A 25 -19.73 19.35 -42.10
N LEU A 26 -20.71 18.47 -41.86
CA LEU A 26 -22.12 18.73 -42.14
C LEU A 26 -22.70 19.61 -41.03
N GLN A 27 -23.38 20.70 -41.38
CA GLN A 27 -23.77 21.74 -40.42
C GLN A 27 -25.09 22.40 -40.84
N SER A 28 -25.99 22.58 -39.86
CA SER A 28 -27.20 23.38 -40.01
C SER A 28 -26.89 24.86 -40.29
N PRO A 29 -27.82 25.64 -40.87
CA PRO A 29 -27.47 26.98 -41.34
C PRO A 29 -27.32 27.99 -40.19
N VAL A 30 -26.51 29.03 -40.39
CA VAL A 30 -26.25 30.14 -39.45
C VAL A 30 -26.26 31.47 -40.21
N PHE A 31 -27.03 32.46 -39.76
CA PHE A 31 -27.08 33.79 -40.42
C PHE A 31 -25.76 34.56 -40.26
N THR A 32 -25.23 35.07 -41.38
CA THR A 32 -24.16 36.08 -41.42
C THR A 32 -24.70 37.50 -41.55
N LYS A 33 -25.93 37.66 -42.06
CA LYS A 33 -26.61 38.97 -42.20
C LYS A 33 -28.12 38.80 -42.05
N GLN A 34 -28.73 39.67 -41.27
CA GLN A 34 -30.17 39.66 -41.00
C GLN A 34 -30.83 40.98 -41.45
N PRO A 35 -32.11 40.96 -41.89
CA PRO A 35 -32.79 42.15 -42.37
C PRO A 35 -33.01 43.19 -41.28
N GLY A 36 -33.32 44.43 -41.67
CA GLY A 36 -33.68 45.52 -40.77
C GLY A 36 -34.97 46.18 -41.22
N SER A 37 -35.72 46.75 -40.27
CA SER A 37 -36.99 47.44 -40.54
C SER A 37 -36.80 48.71 -41.38
N ILE A 38 -37.83 49.04 -42.17
CA ILE A 38 -37.85 50.13 -43.14
C ILE A 38 -39.14 50.93 -42.93
N VAL A 39 -39.02 52.27 -42.81
CA VAL A 39 -40.16 53.19 -42.73
C VAL A 39 -40.23 53.97 -44.04
N TYR A 40 -41.40 54.00 -44.68
CA TYR A 40 -41.60 54.60 -46.00
C TYR A 40 -42.66 55.74 -45.97
N PRO A 41 -42.45 56.90 -46.62
CA PRO A 41 -43.45 57.98 -46.61
C PRO A 41 -44.61 57.69 -47.59
N VAL A 42 -45.86 57.70 -47.11
CA VAL A 42 -47.07 57.43 -47.93
C VAL A 42 -47.19 58.42 -49.10
N GLU A 43 -46.87 59.68 -48.85
CA GLU A 43 -46.96 60.78 -49.82
C GLU A 43 -46.01 60.61 -51.03
N THR A 44 -45.05 59.69 -50.93
CA THR A 44 -44.04 59.42 -51.99
C THR A 44 -44.27 58.10 -52.73
N LEU A 45 -45.49 57.53 -52.69
CA LEU A 45 -45.84 56.29 -53.40
C LEU A 45 -45.89 56.40 -54.94
N GLU A 46 -45.65 57.57 -55.54
CA GLU A 46 -45.76 57.73 -57.00
C GLU A 46 -44.57 57.13 -57.79
N ARG A 47 -44.87 56.01 -58.45
CA ARG A 47 -44.11 55.26 -59.49
C ARG A 47 -42.78 54.59 -59.08
N ASN A 48 -42.80 53.26 -59.14
CA ASN A 48 -41.68 52.34 -59.34
C ASN A 48 -40.43 52.57 -58.47
N ARG A 49 -40.64 52.71 -57.17
CA ARG A 49 -39.56 52.59 -56.18
C ARG A 49 -39.63 51.25 -55.46
N GLU A 50 -38.44 50.72 -55.20
CA GLU A 50 -38.23 49.38 -54.70
C GLU A 50 -37.69 49.35 -53.27
N VAL A 51 -38.04 48.30 -52.55
CA VAL A 51 -37.57 48.02 -51.19
C VAL A 51 -36.86 46.67 -51.20
N VAL A 52 -35.67 46.61 -50.58
CA VAL A 52 -34.88 45.38 -50.51
C VAL A 52 -34.57 45.03 -49.05
N PHE A 53 -35.02 43.85 -48.63
CA PHE A 53 -34.62 43.24 -47.36
C PHE A 53 -33.45 42.27 -47.61
N SER A 54 -32.31 42.48 -46.94
CA SER A 54 -31.15 41.61 -47.09
C SER A 54 -31.11 40.48 -46.07
N CYS A 55 -30.73 39.27 -46.51
CA CYS A 55 -30.56 38.10 -45.65
C CYS A 55 -29.48 37.17 -46.21
N GLU A 56 -28.53 36.76 -45.37
CA GLU A 56 -27.40 35.90 -45.76
C GLU A 56 -27.09 34.91 -44.64
N ALA A 57 -26.81 33.65 -45.00
CA ALA A 57 -26.51 32.54 -44.09
C ALA A 57 -25.50 31.56 -44.70
N GLN A 58 -24.71 30.91 -43.86
CA GLN A 58 -23.77 29.84 -44.21
C GLN A 58 -24.27 28.50 -43.67
N GLY A 59 -23.94 27.40 -44.33
CA GLY A 59 -24.33 26.04 -43.92
C GLY A 59 -23.80 24.99 -44.89
N SER A 60 -23.77 23.73 -44.47
CA SER A 60 -23.27 22.61 -45.27
C SER A 60 -24.26 21.43 -45.20
N PRO A 61 -25.06 21.17 -46.26
CA PRO A 61 -25.10 21.85 -47.57
C PRO A 61 -25.55 23.33 -47.52
N PRO A 62 -25.26 24.13 -48.58
CA PRO A 62 -25.66 25.53 -48.65
C PRO A 62 -27.18 25.74 -48.44
N PRO A 63 -27.60 26.76 -47.66
CA PRO A 63 -29.00 26.94 -47.34
C PRO A 63 -29.83 27.55 -48.47
N ILE A 64 -31.09 27.11 -48.56
CA ILE A 64 -32.14 27.67 -49.41
C ILE A 64 -32.93 28.71 -48.60
N TYR A 65 -33.23 29.85 -49.21
CA TYR A 65 -33.93 30.96 -48.56
C TYR A 65 -35.40 31.02 -48.94
N ARG A 66 -36.25 31.30 -47.95
CA ARG A 66 -37.70 31.53 -48.10
C ARG A 66 -38.07 32.73 -47.23
N TRP A 67 -39.11 33.47 -47.60
CA TRP A 67 -39.52 34.66 -46.86
C TRP A 67 -40.97 34.59 -46.42
N LYS A 68 -41.28 35.23 -45.30
CA LYS A 68 -42.64 35.43 -44.80
C LYS A 68 -42.94 36.92 -44.67
N LEU A 69 -44.18 37.31 -44.95
CA LEU A 69 -44.80 38.56 -44.55
C LEU A 69 -45.95 38.24 -43.60
N ASN A 70 -45.97 38.83 -42.41
CA ASN A 70 -47.00 38.61 -41.38
C ASN A 70 -47.24 37.11 -41.11
N GLY A 71 -46.15 36.33 -41.03
CA GLY A 71 -46.17 34.86 -40.85
C GLY A 71 -46.52 34.03 -42.11
N THR A 72 -47.04 34.65 -43.16
CA THR A 72 -47.48 34.01 -44.42
C THR A 72 -46.34 33.95 -45.43
N GLU A 73 -46.14 32.80 -46.08
CA GLU A 73 -44.98 32.57 -46.96
C GLU A 73 -45.11 33.26 -48.33
N ILE A 74 -44.12 34.08 -48.68
CA ILE A 74 -44.04 34.81 -49.93
C ILE A 74 -43.53 33.87 -51.03
N SER A 75 -44.38 33.60 -52.02
CA SER A 75 -44.05 32.80 -53.19
C SER A 75 -43.83 33.71 -54.42
N PRO A 76 -42.58 34.11 -54.75
CA PRO A 76 -42.30 34.92 -55.94
C PRO A 76 -42.51 34.11 -57.23
N LYS A 77 -43.72 34.16 -57.77
CA LYS A 77 -44.08 33.61 -59.08
C LYS A 77 -43.71 34.60 -60.19
N SER A 78 -43.58 34.12 -61.42
CA SER A 78 -43.43 34.99 -62.60
C SER A 78 -44.63 35.95 -62.68
N GLY A 79 -44.36 37.26 -62.70
CA GLY A 79 -45.38 38.33 -62.63
C GLY A 79 -45.70 38.86 -61.22
N SER A 80 -45.10 38.33 -60.16
CA SER A 80 -45.19 38.91 -58.81
C SER A 80 -44.32 40.17 -58.69
N HIS A 81 -44.74 41.15 -57.88
CA HIS A 81 -43.89 42.31 -57.55
C HIS A 81 -42.78 41.95 -56.55
N TYR A 82 -42.87 40.79 -55.90
CA TYR A 82 -41.82 40.18 -55.09
C TYR A 82 -40.83 39.36 -55.94
N SER A 83 -39.55 39.51 -55.66
CA SER A 83 -38.46 38.72 -56.27
C SER A 83 -37.41 38.33 -55.23
N LEU A 84 -36.83 37.13 -55.36
CA LEU A 84 -35.69 36.68 -54.55
C LEU A 84 -34.41 36.66 -55.39
N SER A 85 -33.29 37.10 -54.81
CA SER A 85 -31.94 36.91 -55.38
C SER A 85 -30.98 36.54 -54.25
N GLY A 86 -30.48 35.30 -54.28
CA GLY A 86 -29.85 34.70 -53.10
C GLY A 86 -30.84 34.66 -51.93
N GLY A 87 -30.46 35.20 -50.77
CA GLY A 87 -31.37 35.39 -49.65
C GLY A 87 -32.10 36.75 -49.64
N ASN A 88 -31.81 37.67 -50.56
CA ASN A 88 -32.40 39.01 -50.53
C ASN A 88 -33.80 39.03 -51.17
N LEU A 89 -34.77 39.64 -50.49
CA LEU A 89 -36.13 39.88 -50.97
C LEU A 89 -36.26 41.31 -51.51
N ARG A 90 -36.69 41.47 -52.76
CA ARG A 90 -36.91 42.76 -53.43
C ARG A 90 -38.39 42.91 -53.79
N ILE A 91 -38.97 44.04 -53.37
CA ILE A 91 -40.34 44.47 -53.66
C ILE A 91 -40.25 45.59 -54.70
N SER A 92 -40.79 45.38 -55.90
CA SER A 92 -40.61 46.29 -57.05
C SER A 92 -41.68 47.36 -57.23
N HIS A 93 -42.88 47.12 -56.69
CA HIS A 93 -44.05 48.00 -56.79
C HIS A 93 -44.72 48.09 -55.43
N LEU A 94 -44.22 48.97 -54.57
CA LEU A 94 -44.58 49.03 -53.15
C LEU A 94 -46.04 49.43 -52.92
N ASN A 95 -46.82 48.57 -52.25
CA ASN A 95 -48.22 48.82 -51.92
C ASN A 95 -48.42 48.87 -50.38
N LYS A 96 -48.93 50.00 -49.86
CA LYS A 96 -49.08 50.20 -48.41
C LYS A 96 -50.04 49.23 -47.72
N ASP A 97 -51.04 48.70 -48.43
CA ASP A 97 -52.10 47.86 -47.84
C ASP A 97 -51.80 46.36 -48.01
N GLN A 98 -50.86 46.00 -48.91
CA GLN A 98 -50.47 44.62 -49.20
C GLN A 98 -49.07 44.26 -48.68
N ASP A 99 -48.14 45.23 -48.63
CA ASP A 99 -46.74 45.01 -48.27
C ASP A 99 -46.41 45.52 -46.85
N ALA A 100 -47.31 46.26 -46.20
CA ALA A 100 -47.12 46.64 -44.80
C ALA A 100 -47.12 45.41 -43.87
N GLY A 101 -46.17 45.38 -42.94
CA GLY A 101 -46.09 44.34 -41.95
C GLY A 101 -44.67 43.82 -41.73
N THR A 102 -44.59 42.65 -41.11
CA THR A 102 -43.35 42.09 -40.60
C THR A 102 -42.81 41.01 -41.53
N TYR A 103 -41.58 41.22 -42.02
CA TYR A 103 -40.84 40.30 -42.85
C TYR A 103 -39.87 39.44 -42.03
N GLN A 104 -39.81 38.14 -42.36
CA GLN A 104 -38.86 37.19 -41.79
C GLN A 104 -38.24 36.34 -42.91
N CYS A 105 -36.93 36.12 -42.83
CA CYS A 105 -36.16 35.25 -43.71
C CYS A 105 -35.94 33.88 -43.05
N LEU A 106 -36.14 32.80 -43.79
CA LEU A 106 -35.91 31.42 -43.36
C LEU A 106 -34.79 30.83 -44.21
N ALA A 107 -33.70 30.39 -43.60
CA ALA A 107 -32.60 29.70 -44.28
C ALA A 107 -32.61 28.22 -43.86
N SER A 108 -32.78 27.32 -44.84
CA SER A 108 -33.02 25.88 -44.61
C SER A 108 -31.98 25.01 -45.34
N ASN A 109 -31.46 23.97 -44.69
CA ASN A 109 -30.78 22.85 -45.34
C ASN A 109 -31.24 21.51 -44.72
N SER A 110 -30.66 20.39 -45.16
CA SER A 110 -31.01 19.04 -44.68
C SER A 110 -30.74 18.78 -43.19
N PHE A 111 -30.03 19.68 -42.49
CA PHE A 111 -29.69 19.58 -41.07
C PHE A 111 -30.45 20.59 -40.19
N GLY A 112 -31.27 21.47 -40.79
CA GLY A 112 -32.14 22.37 -40.01
C GLY A 112 -32.60 23.60 -40.77
N THR A 113 -33.51 24.34 -40.13
CA THR A 113 -33.99 25.64 -40.59
C THR A 113 -33.80 26.68 -39.48
N ILE A 114 -33.25 27.83 -39.84
CA ILE A 114 -33.14 29.01 -38.98
C ILE A 114 -34.02 30.14 -39.52
N VAL A 115 -34.52 30.98 -38.62
CA VAL A 115 -35.42 32.11 -38.92
C VAL A 115 -34.77 33.40 -38.44
N SER A 116 -34.75 34.43 -39.28
CA SER A 116 -34.13 35.72 -38.97
C SER A 116 -34.94 36.47 -37.92
N ARG A 117 -34.34 37.51 -37.32
CA ARG A 117 -35.13 38.55 -36.65
C ARG A 117 -36.17 39.14 -37.61
N GLU A 118 -37.23 39.65 -37.01
CA GLU A 118 -38.29 40.40 -37.69
C GLU A 118 -37.79 41.74 -38.21
N ALA A 119 -38.23 42.09 -39.42
CA ALA A 119 -37.96 43.38 -40.06
C ALA A 119 -39.28 43.94 -40.60
N SER A 120 -39.75 45.04 -40.03
CA SER A 120 -41.06 45.61 -40.38
C SER A 120 -40.94 46.61 -41.53
N LEU A 121 -41.86 46.54 -42.49
CA LEU A 121 -42.16 47.63 -43.43
C LEU A 121 -43.37 48.40 -42.89
N THR A 122 -43.17 49.68 -42.60
CA THR A 122 -44.23 50.55 -42.06
C THR A 122 -44.32 51.85 -42.86
N PHE A 123 -45.52 52.42 -42.94
CA PHE A 123 -45.80 53.58 -43.77
C PHE A 123 -46.14 54.80 -42.91
N ALA A 124 -45.43 55.90 -43.12
CA ALA A 124 -45.59 57.15 -42.37
C ALA A 124 -46.51 58.15 -43.10
N TYR A 125 -47.41 58.79 -42.36
CA TYR A 125 -48.38 59.76 -42.87
C TYR A 125 -48.78 60.78 -41.80
N LEU A 126 -49.40 61.89 -42.21
CA LEU A 126 -49.96 62.91 -41.32
C LEU A 126 -51.26 63.46 -41.92
N GLU A 127 -52.39 63.30 -41.23
CA GLU A 127 -53.67 63.86 -41.66
C GLU A 127 -53.83 65.33 -41.25
N ASN A 128 -54.85 66.00 -41.78
CA ASN A 128 -55.25 67.35 -41.37
C ASN A 128 -56.04 67.34 -40.05
N PHE A 129 -55.97 68.43 -39.29
CA PHE A 129 -56.82 68.63 -38.11
C PHE A 129 -58.31 68.66 -38.48
N LYS A 130 -59.16 67.99 -37.68
CA LYS A 130 -60.61 68.08 -37.81
C LYS A 130 -61.08 69.51 -37.48
N THR A 131 -61.70 70.19 -38.44
CA THR A 131 -62.04 71.61 -38.40
C THR A 131 -63.14 71.96 -37.38
N HIS A 132 -62.74 72.22 -36.13
CA HIS A 132 -63.62 72.70 -35.05
C HIS A 132 -63.05 73.97 -34.41
N ARG A 133 -63.90 74.97 -34.13
CA ARG A 133 -63.49 76.20 -33.42
C ARG A 133 -63.19 75.88 -31.96
N ARG A 134 -62.03 76.30 -31.45
CA ARG A 134 -61.65 76.15 -30.04
C ARG A 134 -62.40 77.14 -29.17
N SER A 135 -62.82 76.70 -27.98
CA SER A 135 -63.25 77.60 -26.91
C SER A 135 -62.07 78.42 -26.39
N SER A 136 -62.33 79.64 -25.94
CA SER A 136 -61.33 80.48 -25.28
C SER A 136 -60.94 79.89 -23.92
N VAL A 137 -59.65 79.82 -23.64
CA VAL A 137 -59.11 79.47 -22.32
C VAL A 137 -59.01 80.75 -21.49
N SER A 138 -59.59 80.76 -20.30
CA SER A 138 -59.73 81.96 -19.46
C SER A 138 -59.10 81.74 -18.08
N VAL A 139 -58.09 82.54 -17.76
CA VAL A 139 -57.22 82.38 -16.57
C VAL A 139 -56.96 83.71 -15.86
N ARG A 140 -56.55 83.66 -14.59
CA ARG A 140 -56.07 84.85 -13.88
C ARG A 140 -54.65 85.20 -14.26
N GLU A 141 -54.28 86.46 -14.12
CA GLU A 141 -52.86 86.86 -14.18
C GLU A 141 -52.10 86.17 -13.05
N GLY A 142 -50.85 85.73 -13.30
CA GLY A 142 -50.08 84.93 -12.34
C GLY A 142 -50.46 83.44 -12.28
N GLN A 143 -51.57 83.02 -12.89
CA GLN A 143 -51.97 81.60 -12.95
C GLN A 143 -51.25 80.88 -14.09
N GLY A 144 -50.77 79.66 -13.86
CA GLY A 144 -50.26 78.79 -14.94
C GLY A 144 -51.37 78.16 -15.79
N VAL A 145 -51.10 77.92 -17.08
CA VAL A 145 -52.09 77.38 -18.03
C VAL A 145 -51.50 76.33 -18.97
N VAL A 146 -52.37 75.44 -19.47
CA VAL A 146 -52.05 74.45 -20.50
C VAL A 146 -52.97 74.62 -21.71
N LEU A 147 -52.39 74.77 -22.89
CA LEU A 147 -53.07 74.84 -24.18
C LEU A 147 -52.84 73.51 -24.92
N LEU A 148 -53.92 72.76 -25.11
CA LEU A 148 -53.85 71.41 -25.67
C LEU A 148 -53.55 71.45 -27.18
N CYS A 149 -52.65 70.61 -27.71
CA CYS A 149 -52.46 70.51 -29.16
C CYS A 149 -53.50 69.56 -29.79
N GLY A 150 -53.57 68.31 -29.34
CA GLY A 150 -54.49 67.30 -29.88
C GLY A 150 -54.21 66.97 -31.35
N PRO A 151 -53.06 66.35 -31.69
CA PRO A 151 -52.67 66.05 -33.06
C PRO A 151 -53.70 65.20 -33.83
N PRO A 152 -53.79 65.36 -35.16
CA PRO A 152 -54.60 64.50 -36.02
C PRO A 152 -53.99 63.08 -36.14
N PRO A 153 -54.74 62.12 -36.73
CA PRO A 153 -54.22 60.78 -37.03
C PRO A 153 -52.93 60.85 -37.86
N HIS A 154 -51.97 60.00 -37.51
CA HIS A 154 -50.63 60.00 -38.09
C HIS A 154 -49.94 58.64 -37.90
N SER A 155 -48.83 58.45 -38.60
CA SER A 155 -47.89 57.33 -38.42
C SER A 155 -46.46 57.84 -38.63
N GLY A 156 -45.54 57.40 -37.77
CA GLY A 156 -44.18 57.93 -37.68
C GLY A 156 -44.06 59.16 -36.76
N ASP A 157 -42.84 59.47 -36.33
CA ASP A 157 -42.60 60.43 -35.26
C ASP A 157 -42.98 61.86 -35.65
N LEU A 158 -43.56 62.60 -34.68
CA LEU A 158 -43.98 63.99 -34.84
C LEU A 158 -43.02 64.98 -34.15
N VAL A 159 -43.05 66.22 -34.60
CA VAL A 159 -42.43 67.39 -33.95
C VAL A 159 -43.49 68.49 -33.81
N PHE A 160 -43.54 69.09 -32.62
CA PHE A 160 -44.57 70.04 -32.24
C PHE A 160 -44.01 71.45 -32.03
N SER A 161 -44.72 72.44 -32.57
CA SER A 161 -44.42 73.87 -32.41
C SER A 161 -45.73 74.66 -32.31
N TRP A 162 -45.67 75.89 -31.81
CA TRP A 162 -46.84 76.76 -31.66
C TRP A 162 -46.59 78.13 -32.27
N ILE A 163 -47.62 78.75 -32.82
CA ILE A 163 -47.64 80.12 -33.35
C ILE A 163 -48.47 80.99 -32.40
N PHE A 164 -48.07 82.24 -32.17
CA PHE A 164 -48.81 83.24 -31.39
C PHE A 164 -49.22 84.41 -32.29
N ASN A 165 -50.49 84.82 -32.27
CA ASN A 165 -51.00 86.01 -32.97
C ASN A 165 -50.52 86.15 -34.44
N GLU A 166 -50.61 85.05 -35.21
CA GLU A 166 -50.25 84.88 -36.63
C GLU A 166 -48.79 84.49 -36.96
N TYR A 167 -48.63 83.81 -38.09
CA TYR A 167 -47.35 83.31 -38.61
C TYR A 167 -46.50 84.49 -39.14
N PRO A 168 -45.18 84.56 -38.88
CA PRO A 168 -44.26 83.47 -38.55
C PRO A 168 -43.79 83.39 -37.09
N THR A 169 -44.46 84.05 -36.13
CA THR A 169 -43.93 84.09 -34.75
C THR A 169 -44.19 82.79 -33.99
N PHE A 170 -43.19 81.91 -34.01
CA PHE A 170 -43.20 80.70 -33.20
C PHE A 170 -42.98 81.02 -31.72
N VAL A 171 -43.78 80.41 -30.85
CA VAL A 171 -43.59 80.43 -29.39
C VAL A 171 -42.24 79.78 -29.08
N LYS A 172 -41.32 80.58 -28.57
CA LYS A 172 -40.03 80.09 -28.07
C LYS A 172 -40.27 79.36 -26.76
N GLN A 173 -39.58 78.23 -26.59
CA GLN A 173 -39.53 77.56 -25.30
C GLN A 173 -38.50 78.25 -24.41
N ASP A 174 -38.89 78.51 -23.17
CA ASP A 174 -38.11 79.19 -22.14
C ASP A 174 -38.59 78.72 -20.75
N THR A 175 -37.98 79.20 -19.67
CA THR A 175 -38.31 78.78 -18.30
C THR A 175 -39.77 79.01 -17.91
N ARG A 176 -40.49 79.91 -18.61
CA ARG A 176 -41.90 80.21 -18.40
C ARG A 176 -42.81 79.49 -19.41
N ARG A 177 -42.29 79.03 -20.56
CA ARG A 177 -43.07 78.38 -21.64
C ARG A 177 -42.45 77.07 -22.15
N PHE A 178 -43.21 75.98 -22.11
CA PHE A 178 -42.74 74.65 -22.54
C PHE A 178 -43.69 74.00 -23.57
N ILE A 179 -43.16 73.27 -24.55
CA ILE A 179 -43.97 72.52 -25.53
C ILE A 179 -43.56 71.05 -25.48
N SER A 180 -44.43 70.21 -24.91
CA SER A 180 -44.21 68.77 -24.83
C SER A 180 -44.16 68.16 -26.23
N GLN A 181 -43.16 67.34 -26.51
CA GLN A 181 -43.04 66.63 -27.78
C GLN A 181 -43.80 65.29 -27.78
N GLU A 182 -44.28 64.82 -26.63
CA GLU A 182 -45.17 63.65 -26.54
C GLU A 182 -46.63 64.03 -26.83
N THR A 183 -47.12 65.12 -26.22
CA THR A 183 -48.54 65.53 -26.33
C THR A 183 -48.79 66.69 -27.29
N GLY A 184 -47.73 67.42 -27.65
CA GLY A 184 -47.80 68.68 -28.38
C GLY A 184 -48.28 69.88 -27.56
N ASN A 185 -48.74 69.69 -26.33
CA ASN A 185 -49.36 70.74 -25.53
C ASN A 185 -48.35 71.86 -25.17
N LEU A 186 -48.81 73.11 -25.18
CA LEU A 186 -48.07 74.29 -24.73
C LEU A 186 -48.44 74.60 -23.27
N TYR A 187 -47.45 74.64 -22.40
CA TYR A 187 -47.57 74.97 -20.98
C TYR A 187 -46.97 76.35 -20.75
N ILE A 188 -47.65 77.20 -19.97
CA ILE A 188 -47.15 78.51 -19.55
C ILE A 188 -47.19 78.51 -18.02
N ALA A 189 -46.03 78.55 -17.36
CA ALA A 189 -45.90 78.35 -15.91
C ALA A 189 -46.63 79.41 -15.08
N MET A 190 -46.62 80.65 -15.57
CA MET A 190 -47.22 81.84 -14.99
C MET A 190 -47.65 82.75 -16.15
N VAL A 191 -48.93 83.10 -16.24
CA VAL A 191 -49.48 83.94 -17.31
C VAL A 191 -49.32 85.42 -16.99
N GLU A 192 -48.76 86.16 -17.93
CA GLU A 192 -48.60 87.62 -17.93
C GLU A 192 -49.59 88.25 -18.93
N PRO A 193 -49.94 89.55 -18.80
CA PRO A 193 -50.82 90.23 -19.76
C PRO A 193 -50.32 90.18 -21.23
N SER A 194 -49.01 90.01 -21.43
CA SER A 194 -48.37 89.86 -22.75
C SER A 194 -48.63 88.51 -23.43
N ASP A 195 -49.17 87.51 -22.72
CA ASP A 195 -49.55 86.21 -23.29
C ASP A 195 -50.98 86.19 -23.86
N VAL A 196 -51.77 87.26 -23.67
CA VAL A 196 -53.15 87.32 -24.18
C VAL A 196 -53.14 87.33 -25.72
N GLY A 197 -53.80 86.36 -26.34
CA GLY A 197 -53.79 86.20 -27.79
C GLY A 197 -54.23 84.83 -28.28
N ASN A 198 -54.13 84.61 -29.60
CA ASN A 198 -54.49 83.37 -30.26
C ASN A 198 -53.26 82.47 -30.45
N TYR A 199 -53.35 81.24 -29.95
CA TYR A 199 -52.30 80.23 -30.06
C TYR A 199 -52.70 79.10 -31.02
N THR A 200 -51.85 78.79 -31.99
CA THR A 200 -52.09 77.73 -33.00
C THR A 200 -51.00 76.66 -32.93
N CYS A 201 -51.38 75.40 -32.67
CA CYS A 201 -50.44 74.28 -32.73
C CYS A 201 -50.10 73.93 -34.19
N VAL A 202 -48.83 73.59 -34.45
CA VAL A 202 -48.29 73.16 -35.73
C VAL A 202 -47.58 71.83 -35.53
N VAL A 203 -48.05 70.81 -36.24
CA VAL A 203 -47.56 69.44 -36.18
C VAL A 203 -46.77 69.15 -37.46
N THR A 204 -45.56 68.60 -37.32
CA THR A 204 -44.69 68.18 -38.42
C THR A 204 -44.38 66.70 -38.31
N ASN A 205 -44.59 65.91 -39.36
CA ASN A 205 -44.13 64.51 -39.37
C ASN A 205 -42.66 64.44 -39.83
N THR A 206 -41.84 63.73 -39.07
CA THR A 206 -40.38 63.68 -39.28
C THR A 206 -39.95 62.89 -40.51
N VAL A 207 -40.78 61.95 -40.99
CA VAL A 207 -40.48 61.07 -42.13
C VAL A 207 -40.98 61.68 -43.42
N THR A 208 -42.24 62.13 -43.47
CA THR A 208 -42.84 62.77 -44.66
C THR A 208 -42.40 64.23 -44.84
N LYS A 209 -42.00 64.90 -43.75
CA LYS A 209 -41.73 66.35 -43.66
C LYS A 209 -42.96 67.26 -43.83
N THR A 210 -44.17 66.70 -44.00
CA THR A 210 -45.41 67.50 -44.05
C THR A 210 -45.71 68.19 -42.73
N ARG A 211 -46.39 69.34 -42.84
CA ARG A 211 -46.78 70.20 -41.71
C ARG A 211 -48.27 70.54 -41.80
N VAL A 212 -48.98 70.42 -40.68
CA VAL A 212 -50.40 70.78 -40.57
C VAL A 212 -50.62 71.70 -39.36
N GLN A 213 -51.55 72.63 -39.47
CA GLN A 213 -51.88 73.60 -38.41
C GLN A 213 -53.26 73.32 -37.82
N GLY A 214 -53.39 73.48 -36.52
CA GLY A 214 -54.66 73.35 -35.80
C GLY A 214 -55.51 74.62 -35.83
N PRO A 215 -56.75 74.56 -35.33
CA PRO A 215 -57.56 75.76 -35.10
C PRO A 215 -56.95 76.63 -33.98
N PRO A 216 -57.00 77.97 -34.09
CA PRO A 216 -56.47 78.87 -33.08
C PRO A 216 -57.24 78.76 -31.76
N THR A 217 -56.52 78.77 -30.64
CA THR A 217 -57.03 78.73 -29.27
C THR A 217 -56.81 80.10 -28.62
N PRO A 218 -57.87 80.89 -28.36
CA PRO A 218 -57.73 82.19 -27.69
C PRO A 218 -57.42 82.01 -26.20
N LEU A 219 -56.38 82.68 -25.69
CA LEU A 219 -56.09 82.83 -24.27
C LEU A 219 -56.50 84.24 -23.82
N VAL A 220 -57.34 84.33 -22.79
CA VAL A 220 -57.87 85.60 -22.27
C VAL A 220 -57.74 85.69 -20.75
N LEU A 221 -57.48 86.89 -20.22
CA LEU A 221 -57.49 87.13 -18.78
C LEU A 221 -58.91 87.22 -18.22
N ARG A 222 -59.11 86.67 -17.03
CA ARG A 222 -60.32 86.84 -16.22
C ARG A 222 -60.29 88.18 -15.48
N SER A 223 -61.45 88.77 -15.27
CA SER A 223 -61.62 90.00 -14.49
C SER A 223 -61.61 89.79 -12.97
N ASP A 224 -61.43 88.56 -12.48
CA ASP A 224 -61.54 88.19 -11.06
C ASP A 224 -60.20 88.19 -10.28
N GLY A 225 -59.28 89.08 -10.69
CA GLY A 225 -58.05 89.43 -9.97
C GLY A 225 -56.79 88.65 -10.35
N VAL A 226 -55.66 89.09 -9.80
CA VAL A 226 -54.34 88.43 -9.94
C VAL A 226 -54.26 87.26 -8.95
N MET A 227 -53.71 86.12 -9.39
CA MET A 227 -53.42 84.98 -8.54
C MET A 227 -52.13 85.21 -7.76
N GLY A 228 -52.20 85.13 -6.42
CA GLY A 228 -51.04 85.27 -5.54
C GLY A 228 -49.99 84.17 -5.72
N GLU A 229 -48.85 84.30 -5.04
CA GLU A 229 -47.77 83.31 -5.12
C GLU A 229 -48.20 81.93 -4.55
N TYR A 230 -47.87 80.86 -5.26
CA TYR A 230 -48.17 79.47 -4.91
C TYR A 230 -47.04 78.49 -5.32
N GLU A 231 -46.99 77.35 -4.66
CA GLU A 231 -45.95 76.33 -4.83
C GLU A 231 -45.96 75.65 -6.22
N PRO A 232 -44.85 75.03 -6.68
CA PRO A 232 -44.78 74.40 -7.98
C PRO A 232 -45.68 73.17 -8.10
N LYS A 233 -46.51 73.12 -9.15
CA LYS A 233 -47.28 71.94 -9.54
C LYS A 233 -46.71 71.37 -10.84
N ILE A 234 -46.09 70.19 -10.76
CA ILE A 234 -45.60 69.46 -11.95
C ILE A 234 -46.82 68.97 -12.76
N GLU A 235 -46.91 69.40 -14.02
CA GLU A 235 -47.97 68.97 -14.97
C GLU A 235 -47.41 68.07 -16.07
N VAL A 236 -46.14 68.24 -16.44
CA VAL A 236 -45.43 67.32 -17.35
C VAL A 236 -44.53 66.44 -16.51
N GLN A 237 -44.78 65.14 -16.56
CA GLN A 237 -44.00 64.11 -15.89
C GLN A 237 -43.73 62.94 -16.85
N PHE A 238 -42.57 62.32 -16.68
CA PHE A 238 -42.16 61.13 -17.41
C PHE A 238 -42.64 59.85 -16.69
N PRO A 239 -42.79 58.70 -17.38
CA PRO A 239 -43.30 57.48 -16.77
C PRO A 239 -42.44 56.95 -15.60
N GLU A 240 -43.09 56.36 -14.60
CA GLU A 240 -42.45 55.80 -13.39
C GLU A 240 -41.36 54.76 -13.74
N ILE A 241 -41.57 53.96 -14.79
CA ILE A 241 -40.55 53.07 -15.35
C ILE A 241 -40.53 53.22 -16.86
N VAL A 242 -39.40 53.70 -17.38
CA VAL A 242 -39.12 53.72 -18.83
C VAL A 242 -38.14 52.61 -19.13
N HIS A 243 -38.52 51.72 -20.05
CA HIS A 243 -37.59 50.73 -20.59
C HIS A 243 -36.95 51.24 -21.88
N VAL A 244 -35.63 51.17 -21.97
CA VAL A 244 -34.81 51.81 -23.00
C VAL A 244 -33.88 50.78 -23.65
N ALA A 245 -33.68 50.89 -24.97
CA ALA A 245 -32.72 50.07 -25.71
C ALA A 245 -31.30 50.63 -25.58
N LYS A 246 -30.30 49.74 -25.46
CA LYS A 246 -28.89 50.16 -25.42
C LYS A 246 -28.52 50.94 -26.68
N GLY A 247 -27.91 52.11 -26.50
CA GLY A 247 -27.48 53.00 -27.59
C GLY A 247 -28.56 53.94 -28.16
N SER A 248 -29.80 53.88 -27.66
CA SER A 248 -30.84 54.86 -28.02
C SER A 248 -30.68 56.18 -27.25
N THR A 249 -31.21 57.29 -27.77
CA THR A 249 -31.25 58.57 -27.05
C THR A 249 -32.54 58.67 -26.24
N VAL A 250 -32.42 58.97 -24.95
CA VAL A 250 -33.57 59.18 -24.05
C VAL A 250 -33.82 60.68 -23.87
N LYS A 251 -35.10 61.07 -23.88
CA LYS A 251 -35.54 62.41 -23.50
C LYS A 251 -36.58 62.27 -22.38
N LEU A 252 -36.34 62.92 -21.25
CA LEU A 252 -37.32 63.01 -20.17
C LEU A 252 -37.79 64.45 -20.07
N GLU A 253 -39.10 64.65 -20.25
CA GLU A 253 -39.74 65.95 -20.13
C GLU A 253 -40.21 66.17 -18.68
N CYS A 254 -39.97 67.37 -18.13
CA CYS A 254 -40.51 67.77 -16.84
C CYS A 254 -40.80 69.27 -16.83
N PHE A 255 -42.00 69.67 -16.42
CA PHE A 255 -42.39 71.08 -16.36
C PHE A 255 -43.45 71.32 -15.29
N ALA A 256 -43.37 72.47 -14.62
CA ALA A 256 -44.25 72.84 -13.51
C ALA A 256 -44.87 74.23 -13.70
N LEU A 257 -46.13 74.34 -13.31
CA LEU A 257 -46.84 75.61 -13.15
C LEU A 257 -46.53 76.17 -11.75
N GLY A 258 -46.47 77.49 -11.59
CA GLY A 258 -46.16 78.11 -10.30
C GLY A 258 -45.97 79.62 -10.40
N ASN A 259 -46.25 80.31 -9.29
CA ASN A 259 -46.00 81.74 -9.13
C ASN A 259 -45.17 81.98 -7.85
N PRO A 260 -43.92 82.46 -7.93
CA PRO A 260 -43.16 82.80 -9.13
C PRO A 260 -42.82 81.56 -9.97
N VAL A 261 -42.36 81.79 -11.21
CA VAL A 261 -41.99 80.74 -12.18
C VAL A 261 -41.01 79.73 -11.55
N PRO A 262 -41.35 78.42 -11.50
CA PRO A 262 -40.48 77.41 -10.91
C PRO A 262 -39.20 77.17 -11.71
N SER A 263 -38.09 76.97 -11.00
CA SER A 263 -36.86 76.42 -11.58
C SER A 263 -36.95 74.90 -11.66
N ILE A 264 -36.48 74.31 -12.78
CA ILE A 264 -36.45 72.86 -12.99
C ILE A 264 -35.01 72.35 -12.90
N ASN A 265 -34.76 71.47 -11.94
CA ASN A 265 -33.47 70.82 -11.70
C ASN A 265 -33.59 69.30 -11.78
N TRP A 266 -32.63 68.64 -12.40
CA TRP A 266 -32.57 67.18 -12.50
C TRP A 266 -31.47 66.63 -11.58
N ARG A 267 -31.75 65.52 -10.89
CA ARG A 267 -30.74 64.77 -10.11
C ARG A 267 -30.90 63.25 -10.26
N ARG A 268 -29.81 62.50 -10.14
CA ARG A 268 -29.84 61.04 -10.03
C ARG A 268 -29.92 60.64 -8.56
N MET A 269 -30.82 59.72 -8.23
CA MET A 269 -31.03 59.22 -6.86
C MET A 269 -29.91 58.28 -6.36
N ASP A 270 -29.10 57.75 -7.28
CA ASP A 270 -27.99 56.84 -6.98
C ASP A 270 -26.67 57.56 -6.63
N SER A 271 -26.70 58.90 -6.52
CA SER A 271 -25.54 59.77 -6.30
C SER A 271 -24.44 59.66 -7.35
N ILE A 272 -24.70 58.99 -8.48
CA ILE A 272 -23.77 58.92 -9.62
C ILE A 272 -23.82 60.27 -10.35
N PRO A 273 -22.68 60.93 -10.63
CA PRO A 273 -22.65 62.14 -11.44
C PRO A 273 -23.28 61.91 -12.81
N PHE A 274 -23.98 62.90 -13.36
CA PHE A 274 -24.42 62.82 -14.75
C PHE A 274 -23.20 62.61 -15.68
N PRO A 275 -23.29 61.70 -16.66
CA PRO A 275 -22.24 61.53 -17.66
C PRO A 275 -21.89 62.84 -18.36
N ARG A 276 -20.63 62.99 -18.81
CA ARG A 276 -20.11 64.20 -19.50
C ARG A 276 -20.82 64.59 -20.82
N LYS A 277 -21.91 63.91 -21.20
CA LYS A 277 -22.66 64.09 -22.45
C LYS A 277 -24.17 64.38 -22.25
N VAL A 278 -24.63 64.63 -21.03
CA VAL A 278 -26.04 64.96 -20.78
C VAL A 278 -26.29 66.45 -21.12
N ASP A 279 -27.15 66.71 -22.11
CA ASP A 279 -27.59 68.07 -22.45
C ASP A 279 -28.77 68.46 -21.54
N MET A 280 -28.44 69.13 -20.42
CA MET A 280 -29.45 69.73 -19.54
C MET A 280 -29.88 71.08 -20.11
N ARG A 281 -30.96 71.09 -20.89
CA ARG A 281 -31.59 72.32 -21.37
C ARG A 281 -32.37 72.97 -20.24
N LYS A 282 -31.64 73.63 -19.34
CA LYS A 282 -32.17 74.28 -18.12
C LYS A 282 -33.34 75.23 -18.38
N ALA A 283 -33.41 75.80 -19.58
CA ALA A 283 -34.53 76.66 -19.98
C ALA A 283 -35.82 75.90 -20.32
N SER A 284 -35.79 74.62 -20.70
CA SER A 284 -36.97 73.89 -21.18
C SER A 284 -37.32 72.65 -20.35
N GLY A 285 -36.66 72.41 -19.22
CA GLY A 285 -36.99 71.30 -18.31
C GLY A 285 -36.71 69.88 -18.85
N VAL A 286 -36.10 69.74 -20.02
CA VAL A 286 -35.80 68.44 -20.67
C VAL A 286 -34.42 67.92 -20.28
N LEU A 287 -34.35 66.64 -19.91
CA LEU A 287 -33.11 65.90 -19.73
C LEU A 287 -32.87 64.99 -20.95
N GLU A 288 -31.83 65.26 -21.74
CA GLU A 288 -31.43 64.43 -22.89
C GLU A 288 -30.19 63.58 -22.56
N ILE A 289 -30.33 62.25 -22.66
CA ILE A 289 -29.26 61.26 -22.44
C ILE A 289 -28.97 60.57 -23.79
N PRO A 290 -27.94 61.02 -24.52
CA PRO A 290 -27.59 60.44 -25.82
C PRO A 290 -26.86 59.09 -25.65
N TYR A 291 -27.23 58.10 -26.46
CA TYR A 291 -26.61 56.76 -26.51
C TYR A 291 -26.66 55.95 -25.20
N PHE A 292 -27.83 55.84 -24.58
CA PHE A 292 -28.09 55.14 -23.31
C PHE A 292 -27.30 53.83 -23.11
N GLN A 293 -26.38 53.83 -22.15
CA GLN A 293 -25.54 52.71 -21.73
C GLN A 293 -26.01 52.11 -20.40
N GLN A 294 -25.36 51.02 -19.97
CA GLN A 294 -25.76 50.29 -18.76
C GLN A 294 -25.61 51.11 -17.47
N GLU A 295 -24.66 52.04 -17.44
CA GLU A 295 -24.44 53.04 -16.39
C GLU A 295 -25.48 54.18 -16.34
N ASP A 296 -26.24 54.38 -17.42
CA ASP A 296 -27.31 55.38 -17.49
C ASP A 296 -28.63 54.87 -16.91
N ALA A 297 -28.76 53.55 -16.73
CA ALA A 297 -29.89 52.97 -16.00
C ALA A 297 -29.82 53.35 -14.52
N GLY A 298 -30.93 53.85 -13.98
CA GLY A 298 -30.98 54.48 -12.67
C GLY A 298 -32.33 55.14 -12.41
N THR A 299 -32.49 55.72 -11.23
CA THR A 299 -33.70 56.51 -10.89
C THR A 299 -33.37 57.98 -10.99
N TYR A 300 -34.09 58.67 -11.87
CA TYR A 300 -33.95 60.10 -12.13
C TYR A 300 -35.07 60.83 -11.41
N GLU A 301 -34.74 61.97 -10.81
CA GLU A 301 -35.69 62.83 -10.12
C GLU A 301 -35.64 64.23 -10.77
N CYS A 302 -36.81 64.69 -11.20
CA CYS A 302 -37.02 66.09 -11.53
C CYS A 302 -37.50 66.83 -10.27
N VAL A 303 -36.94 68.00 -10.02
CA VAL A 303 -37.22 68.89 -8.89
C VAL A 303 -37.67 70.23 -9.45
N ALA A 304 -38.90 70.64 -9.13
CA ALA A 304 -39.45 71.94 -9.45
C ALA A 304 -39.51 72.80 -8.18
N GLU A 305 -38.88 73.98 -8.18
CA GLU A 305 -38.69 74.79 -6.96
C GLU A 305 -38.90 76.28 -7.23
N ASN A 306 -39.67 76.95 -6.36
CA ASN A 306 -39.82 78.41 -6.30
C ASN A 306 -39.78 78.90 -4.85
N SER A 307 -39.99 80.21 -4.62
CA SER A 307 -39.97 80.84 -3.28
C SER A 307 -41.05 80.34 -2.31
N ARG A 308 -42.03 79.56 -2.77
CA ARG A 308 -43.16 79.04 -1.97
C ARG A 308 -43.06 77.55 -1.66
N GLY A 309 -42.29 76.79 -2.43
CA GLY A 309 -42.12 75.36 -2.19
C GLY A 309 -41.34 74.63 -3.27
N MET A 310 -41.22 73.32 -3.06
CA MET A 310 -40.54 72.39 -3.94
C MET A 310 -41.42 71.16 -4.15
N ASN A 311 -41.53 70.71 -5.39
CA ASN A 311 -42.26 69.51 -5.79
C ASN A 311 -41.36 68.62 -6.65
N THR A 312 -41.55 67.30 -6.60
CA THR A 312 -40.60 66.34 -7.19
C THR A 312 -41.30 65.15 -7.83
N VAL A 313 -40.83 64.71 -8.99
CA VAL A 313 -41.27 63.46 -9.63
C VAL A 313 -40.10 62.55 -9.97
N LYS A 314 -40.29 61.24 -9.80
CA LYS A 314 -39.27 60.20 -9.99
C LYS A 314 -39.69 59.22 -11.08
N GLY A 315 -38.71 58.75 -11.85
CA GLY A 315 -38.89 57.64 -12.77
C GLY A 315 -37.59 56.90 -13.03
N LYS A 316 -37.71 55.61 -13.36
CA LYS A 316 -36.60 54.66 -13.44
C LYS A 316 -36.31 54.26 -14.88
N LEU A 317 -35.10 54.58 -15.34
CA LEU A 317 -34.58 54.07 -16.61
C LEU A 317 -34.02 52.66 -16.41
N SER A 318 -34.40 51.74 -17.30
CA SER A 318 -33.98 50.34 -17.25
C SER A 318 -33.98 49.71 -18.64
N PHE A 319 -33.37 48.54 -18.81
CA PHE A 319 -33.37 47.84 -20.11
C PHE A 319 -34.64 46.98 -20.29
N TYR A 320 -35.29 47.09 -21.46
CA TYR A 320 -36.15 46.00 -21.95
C TYR A 320 -35.31 44.93 -22.65
N ALA A 321 -35.90 43.75 -22.79
CA ALA A 321 -35.34 42.66 -23.57
C ALA A 321 -36.48 41.95 -24.30
N PRO A 322 -36.41 41.77 -25.64
CA PRO A 322 -37.38 40.94 -26.35
C PRO A 322 -37.26 39.48 -25.86
N PRO A 323 -38.29 38.64 -26.06
CA PRO A 323 -38.24 37.27 -25.59
C PRO A 323 -37.16 36.45 -26.30
N HIS A 324 -36.52 35.52 -25.58
CA HIS A 324 -35.55 34.58 -26.16
C HIS A 324 -35.66 33.20 -25.51
N LEU A 325 -35.94 32.17 -26.31
CA LEU A 325 -36.09 30.78 -25.83
C LEU A 325 -34.77 30.20 -25.33
N ILE A 326 -34.77 29.83 -24.05
CA ILE A 326 -33.71 29.11 -23.35
C ILE A 326 -33.95 27.60 -23.46
N GLU A 327 -35.21 27.20 -23.31
CA GLU A 327 -35.63 25.80 -23.28
C GLU A 327 -36.78 25.60 -24.27
N LYS A 328 -36.68 24.52 -25.04
CA LYS A 328 -37.48 24.28 -26.25
C LYS A 328 -37.93 22.82 -26.24
N PRO A 329 -39.19 22.53 -26.60
CA PRO A 329 -39.60 21.15 -26.83
C PRO A 329 -38.74 20.50 -27.90
N GLN A 330 -38.58 19.19 -27.78
CA GLN A 330 -37.82 18.34 -28.70
C GLN A 330 -38.77 17.30 -29.29
N ASP A 331 -38.52 16.88 -30.53
CA ASP A 331 -39.31 15.83 -31.18
C ASP A 331 -39.27 14.53 -30.34
N VAL A 332 -40.43 13.93 -30.08
CA VAL A 332 -40.51 12.68 -29.30
C VAL A 332 -41.46 11.68 -29.92
N GLN A 333 -41.01 10.43 -29.94
CA GLN A 333 -41.88 9.29 -30.18
C GLN A 333 -42.30 8.69 -28.84
N LYS A 334 -43.60 8.54 -28.64
CA LYS A 334 -44.22 8.04 -27.41
C LYS A 334 -45.13 6.86 -27.71
N LEU A 335 -45.35 6.00 -26.72
CA LEU A 335 -46.33 4.92 -26.82
C LEU A 335 -47.73 5.43 -26.44
N ILE A 336 -48.77 4.74 -26.89
CA ILE A 336 -50.14 4.95 -26.41
C ILE A 336 -50.22 4.77 -24.88
N ASP A 337 -51.13 5.51 -24.24
CA ASP A 337 -51.35 5.62 -22.78
C ASP A 337 -50.20 6.22 -21.95
N GLU A 338 -49.00 6.43 -22.52
CA GLU A 338 -47.96 7.22 -21.87
C GLU A 338 -48.41 8.68 -21.66
N SER A 339 -47.61 9.45 -20.90
CA SER A 339 -47.77 10.89 -20.78
C SER A 339 -46.63 11.63 -21.47
N LEU A 340 -46.97 12.78 -22.05
CA LEU A 340 -46.05 13.78 -22.57
C LEU A 340 -46.00 14.96 -21.60
N VAL A 341 -44.80 15.44 -21.32
CA VAL A 341 -44.57 16.78 -20.76
C VAL A 341 -43.50 17.43 -21.62
N TRP A 342 -43.79 18.63 -22.12
CA TRP A 342 -42.82 19.50 -22.77
C TRP A 342 -42.75 20.82 -22.02
N GLU A 343 -41.54 21.26 -21.70
CA GLU A 343 -41.29 22.57 -21.13
C GLU A 343 -40.79 23.55 -22.21
N CYS A 344 -41.19 24.80 -22.07
CA CYS A 344 -40.75 25.89 -22.91
C CYS A 344 -40.46 27.10 -22.01
N LYS A 345 -39.22 27.61 -22.04
CA LYS A 345 -38.78 28.72 -21.17
C LYS A 345 -38.10 29.81 -22.00
N ALA A 346 -38.42 31.07 -21.72
CA ALA A 346 -37.86 32.24 -22.38
C ALA A 346 -37.36 33.27 -21.36
N THR A 347 -36.23 33.90 -21.62
CA THR A 347 -35.89 35.20 -21.01
C THR A 347 -36.70 36.31 -21.70
N GLY A 348 -36.83 37.47 -21.04
CA GLY A 348 -37.44 38.67 -21.59
C GLY A 348 -37.75 39.69 -20.50
N LYS A 349 -37.82 40.97 -20.86
CA LYS A 349 -38.25 42.07 -19.98
C LYS A 349 -39.20 43.00 -20.76
N PRO A 350 -40.50 43.08 -20.42
CA PRO A 350 -41.21 42.33 -19.37
C PRO A 350 -41.16 40.80 -19.52
N LYS A 351 -41.47 40.06 -18.45
CA LYS A 351 -41.47 38.58 -18.45
C LYS A 351 -42.40 38.06 -19.57
N PRO A 352 -41.96 37.11 -20.42
CA PRO A 352 -42.82 36.58 -21.48
C PRO A 352 -44.03 35.80 -20.95
N SER A 353 -45.17 35.94 -21.63
CA SER A 353 -46.33 35.05 -21.56
C SER A 353 -46.19 33.92 -22.57
N TYR A 354 -46.82 32.78 -22.32
CA TYR A 354 -46.69 31.57 -23.15
C TYR A 354 -48.04 31.12 -23.69
N ARG A 355 -48.03 30.57 -24.92
CA ARG A 355 -49.14 29.84 -25.52
C ARG A 355 -48.62 28.63 -26.29
N TRP A 356 -49.40 27.56 -26.29
CA TRP A 356 -49.10 26.36 -27.07
C TRP A 356 -50.12 26.21 -28.19
N MET A 357 -49.68 25.70 -29.34
CA MET A 357 -50.53 25.35 -30.47
C MET A 357 -50.26 23.92 -30.92
N LYS A 358 -51.28 23.28 -31.51
CA LYS A 358 -51.16 22.03 -32.27
C LYS A 358 -51.72 22.26 -33.65
N ASN A 359 -50.97 21.94 -34.69
CA ASN A 359 -51.38 22.09 -36.10
C ASN A 359 -51.91 23.49 -36.49
N GLY A 360 -51.55 24.54 -35.74
CA GLY A 360 -51.97 25.94 -35.97
C GLY A 360 -53.10 26.45 -35.06
N GLU A 361 -53.77 25.58 -34.29
CA GLU A 361 -54.82 25.96 -33.33
C GLU A 361 -54.25 26.07 -31.91
N ASN A 362 -54.71 27.06 -31.13
CA ASN A 362 -54.30 27.22 -29.72
C ASN A 362 -54.81 26.04 -28.88
N LEU A 363 -53.93 25.49 -28.03
CA LEU A 363 -54.28 24.50 -27.03
C LEU A 363 -54.70 25.19 -25.73
N GLU A 364 -55.95 25.01 -25.34
CA GLU A 364 -56.46 25.36 -24.02
C GLU A 364 -56.40 24.15 -23.07
N SER A 365 -56.45 24.39 -21.77
CA SER A 365 -56.48 23.30 -20.78
C SER A 365 -57.87 22.65 -20.78
N ALA A 366 -57.95 21.37 -21.14
CA ALA A 366 -59.22 20.69 -21.42
C ALA A 366 -59.46 19.51 -20.45
N GLU A 367 -60.45 19.72 -19.57
CA GLU A 367 -61.19 18.83 -18.63
C GLU A 367 -60.46 17.81 -17.74
N GLU A 368 -59.24 17.37 -18.08
CA GLU A 368 -58.32 16.64 -17.19
C GLU A 368 -57.00 16.36 -17.92
N ARG A 369 -57.11 16.07 -19.22
CA ARG A 369 -56.13 15.32 -19.99
C ARG A 369 -54.99 16.18 -20.53
N VAL A 370 -55.32 17.38 -21.01
CA VAL A 370 -54.38 18.37 -21.57
C VAL A 370 -54.31 19.55 -20.62
N GLN A 371 -53.11 19.89 -20.16
CA GLN A 371 -52.85 20.99 -19.23
C GLN A 371 -51.75 21.91 -19.79
N VAL A 372 -52.04 23.22 -19.83
CA VAL A 372 -51.10 24.25 -20.29
C VAL A 372 -50.89 25.27 -19.17
N ALA A 373 -49.68 25.33 -18.63
CA ALA A 373 -49.36 26.22 -17.51
C ALA A 373 -47.89 26.65 -17.53
N ASN A 374 -47.63 27.96 -17.33
CA ASN A 374 -46.28 28.53 -17.14
C ASN A 374 -45.23 28.16 -18.23
N GLY A 375 -45.68 27.90 -19.46
CA GLY A 375 -44.81 27.47 -20.56
C GLY A 375 -44.68 25.95 -20.70
N ALA A 376 -45.19 25.15 -19.77
CA ALA A 376 -45.30 23.71 -19.93
C ALA A 376 -46.61 23.28 -20.61
N LEU A 377 -46.53 22.25 -21.44
CA LEU A 377 -47.65 21.48 -21.99
C LEU A 377 -47.55 20.05 -21.46
N SER A 378 -48.59 19.59 -20.77
CA SER A 378 -48.74 18.21 -20.31
C SER A 378 -49.93 17.56 -21.01
N ILE A 379 -49.73 16.35 -21.55
CA ILE A 379 -50.79 15.51 -22.12
C ILE A 379 -50.69 14.15 -21.46
N SER A 380 -51.69 13.80 -20.64
CA SER A 380 -51.83 12.47 -20.06
C SER A 380 -52.60 11.54 -20.99
N ARG A 381 -52.42 10.21 -20.82
CA ARG A 381 -53.16 9.17 -21.56
C ARG A 381 -53.12 9.43 -23.08
N LEU A 382 -51.92 9.37 -23.66
CA LEU A 382 -51.69 9.66 -25.08
C LEU A 382 -52.46 8.71 -25.99
N THR A 383 -53.13 9.26 -27.00
CA THR A 383 -53.85 8.53 -28.05
C THR A 383 -53.16 8.70 -29.41
N LEU A 384 -53.47 7.84 -30.39
CA LEU A 384 -52.91 7.98 -31.74
C LEU A 384 -53.23 9.34 -32.38
N SER A 385 -54.39 9.94 -32.04
CA SER A 385 -54.81 11.28 -32.46
C SER A 385 -54.04 12.44 -31.81
N ASP A 386 -53.22 12.18 -30.78
CA ASP A 386 -52.33 13.20 -30.23
C ASP A 386 -51.12 13.48 -31.13
N THR A 387 -50.80 12.57 -32.05
CA THR A 387 -49.76 12.75 -33.06
C THR A 387 -49.93 14.07 -33.83
N GLY A 388 -48.83 14.79 -34.05
CA GLY A 388 -48.83 16.04 -34.82
C GLY A 388 -47.70 17.00 -34.44
N MET A 389 -47.70 18.17 -35.09
CA MET A 389 -46.75 19.25 -34.80
C MET A 389 -47.31 20.18 -33.75
N TYR A 390 -46.51 20.42 -32.71
CA TYR A 390 -46.81 21.36 -31.64
C TYR A 390 -45.85 22.54 -31.69
N GLN A 391 -46.32 23.72 -31.31
CA GLN A 391 -45.53 24.94 -31.27
C GLN A 391 -45.72 25.62 -29.92
N CYS A 392 -44.62 25.87 -29.20
CA CYS A 392 -44.61 26.84 -28.12
C CYS A 392 -44.33 28.22 -28.68
N VAL A 393 -45.05 29.24 -28.20
CA VAL A 393 -44.74 30.65 -28.40
C VAL A 393 -44.57 31.34 -27.06
N ALA A 394 -43.51 32.14 -26.93
CA ALA A 394 -43.25 33.01 -25.80
C ALA A 394 -43.19 34.47 -26.27
N GLY A 395 -44.05 35.33 -25.74
CA GLY A 395 -44.26 36.71 -26.20
C GLY A 395 -44.21 37.75 -25.08
N ASN A 396 -43.74 38.96 -25.38
CA ASN A 396 -43.96 40.14 -24.55
C ASN A 396 -44.22 41.35 -25.45
N LYS A 397 -44.46 42.54 -24.88
CA LYS A 397 -44.75 43.78 -25.64
C LYS A 397 -43.63 44.27 -26.59
N HIS A 398 -42.52 43.54 -26.68
CA HIS A 398 -41.35 43.84 -27.52
C HIS A 398 -41.00 42.69 -28.50
N GLY A 399 -41.85 41.66 -28.65
CA GLY A 399 -41.73 40.61 -29.67
C GLY A 399 -42.28 39.25 -29.25
N GLU A 400 -42.38 38.32 -30.19
CA GLU A 400 -42.65 36.90 -29.94
C GLU A 400 -41.50 36.02 -30.47
N VAL A 401 -41.28 34.87 -29.83
CA VAL A 401 -40.38 33.81 -30.30
C VAL A 401 -41.05 32.45 -30.15
N TYR A 402 -40.73 31.51 -31.03
CA TYR A 402 -41.38 30.21 -31.06
C TYR A 402 -40.41 29.05 -31.29
N SER A 403 -40.84 27.84 -30.91
CA SER A 403 -40.17 26.58 -31.23
C SER A 403 -41.19 25.50 -31.49
N ASN A 404 -40.89 24.64 -32.45
CA ASN A 404 -41.74 23.51 -32.85
C ASN A 404 -41.19 22.21 -32.29
N ALA A 405 -42.06 21.21 -32.12
CA ALA A 405 -41.67 19.81 -31.93
C ALA A 405 -42.75 18.86 -32.47
N GLU A 406 -42.34 17.72 -33.01
CA GLU A 406 -43.21 16.63 -33.44
C GLU A 406 -43.48 15.66 -32.28
N LEU A 407 -44.76 15.35 -32.04
CA LEU A 407 -45.15 14.20 -31.24
C LEU A 407 -45.58 13.08 -32.18
N ARG A 408 -44.95 11.91 -32.06
CA ARG A 408 -45.35 10.69 -32.77
C ARG A 408 -45.84 9.64 -31.78
N VAL A 409 -47.16 9.44 -31.68
CA VAL A 409 -47.73 8.39 -30.83
C VAL A 409 -47.83 7.10 -31.64
N ILE A 410 -47.25 6.01 -31.12
CA ILE A 410 -47.28 4.70 -31.76
C ILE A 410 -47.87 3.63 -30.82
N ALA A 411 -48.52 2.64 -31.43
CA ALA A 411 -48.84 1.38 -30.76
C ALA A 411 -47.81 0.31 -31.16
N VAL A 412 -47.60 -0.67 -30.28
CA VAL A 412 -46.63 -1.76 -30.49
C VAL A 412 -47.34 -3.07 -30.18
N ALA A 413 -47.52 -3.90 -31.22
CA ALA A 413 -47.92 -5.30 -31.06
C ALA A 413 -46.84 -6.04 -30.24
N PRO A 414 -47.18 -7.11 -29.50
CA PRO A 414 -46.23 -7.75 -28.59
C PRO A 414 -45.02 -8.29 -29.34
N ASP A 415 -43.84 -7.97 -28.83
CA ASP A 415 -42.56 -8.39 -29.41
C ASP A 415 -41.60 -8.87 -28.32
N PHE A 416 -40.85 -9.93 -28.63
CA PHE A 416 -39.82 -10.52 -27.79
C PHE A 416 -38.42 -10.49 -28.43
N SER A 417 -38.25 -9.86 -29.60
CA SER A 417 -36.99 -9.83 -30.38
C SER A 417 -35.76 -9.44 -29.55
N HIS A 418 -35.91 -8.48 -28.64
CA HIS A 418 -34.84 -7.98 -27.76
C HIS A 418 -34.90 -8.52 -26.31
N ASN A 419 -36.06 -9.00 -25.84
CA ASN A 419 -36.30 -9.42 -24.46
C ASN A 419 -36.87 -10.85 -24.41
N GLN A 420 -36.21 -11.79 -25.07
CA GLN A 420 -36.61 -13.20 -25.03
C GLN A 420 -36.65 -13.74 -23.60
N VAL A 421 -37.62 -14.61 -23.30
CA VAL A 421 -37.73 -15.31 -22.01
C VAL A 421 -36.46 -16.14 -21.83
N ARG A 422 -35.60 -15.71 -20.89
CA ARG A 422 -34.32 -16.37 -20.65
C ARG A 422 -34.56 -17.73 -20.00
N SER A 423 -33.89 -18.77 -20.50
CA SER A 423 -33.77 -20.03 -19.79
C SER A 423 -33.16 -19.81 -18.40
N GLN A 424 -33.86 -20.26 -17.36
CA GLN A 424 -33.36 -20.34 -16.00
C GLN A 424 -32.70 -21.70 -15.82
N THR A 425 -31.43 -21.77 -16.22
CA THR A 425 -30.67 -23.03 -16.30
C THR A 425 -30.40 -23.68 -14.93
N LEU A 426 -30.65 -22.98 -13.82
CA LEU A 426 -30.02 -23.27 -12.54
C LEU A 426 -30.93 -22.90 -11.34
N VAL A 427 -32.05 -23.59 -11.19
CA VAL A 427 -32.89 -23.50 -9.97
C VAL A 427 -32.58 -24.68 -9.06
N LYS A 428 -32.22 -24.46 -7.80
CA LYS A 428 -32.00 -25.58 -6.85
C LYS A 428 -33.32 -26.23 -6.44
N VAL A 429 -33.33 -27.55 -6.21
CA VAL A 429 -34.49 -28.21 -5.55
C VAL A 429 -34.76 -27.50 -4.21
N GLY A 430 -36.03 -27.15 -3.96
CA GLY A 430 -36.44 -26.39 -2.77
C GLY A 430 -36.29 -24.87 -2.89
N GLY A 431 -35.65 -24.35 -3.94
CA GLY A 431 -35.57 -22.91 -4.22
C GLY A 431 -36.77 -22.40 -5.03
N ASP A 432 -36.94 -21.08 -5.09
CA ASP A 432 -37.95 -20.46 -5.95
C ASP A 432 -37.41 -20.19 -7.35
N ALA A 433 -38.24 -20.41 -8.38
CA ALA A 433 -38.01 -19.89 -9.73
C ALA A 433 -38.87 -18.65 -9.98
N LEU A 434 -38.34 -17.67 -10.71
CA LEU A 434 -39.07 -16.48 -11.15
C LEU A 434 -38.73 -16.22 -12.62
N ILE A 435 -39.54 -16.75 -13.53
CA ILE A 435 -39.33 -16.51 -14.97
C ILE A 435 -39.90 -15.15 -15.32
N GLU A 436 -39.04 -14.24 -15.76
CA GLU A 436 -39.46 -12.93 -16.23
C GLU A 436 -40.07 -13.01 -17.63
N CYS A 437 -41.24 -12.39 -17.83
CA CYS A 437 -41.80 -12.17 -19.16
C CYS A 437 -41.95 -10.67 -19.40
N LYS A 438 -41.09 -10.14 -20.27
CA LYS A 438 -40.97 -8.70 -20.55
C LYS A 438 -41.20 -8.39 -22.04
N PRO A 439 -42.40 -8.70 -22.57
CA PRO A 439 -42.74 -8.35 -23.95
C PRO A 439 -42.67 -6.83 -24.13
N LYS A 440 -42.15 -6.37 -25.26
CA LYS A 440 -42.32 -5.00 -25.68
C LYS A 440 -43.70 -4.89 -26.33
N MET A 441 -44.67 -4.31 -25.63
CA MET A 441 -46.03 -4.09 -26.14
C MET A 441 -46.61 -2.78 -25.60
N SER A 442 -47.41 -2.09 -26.42
CA SER A 442 -48.27 -1.00 -25.96
C SER A 442 -49.55 -0.90 -26.82
N PRO A 443 -50.76 -0.82 -26.22
CA PRO A 443 -51.01 -0.80 -24.77
C PRO A 443 -50.66 -2.15 -24.13
N TRP A 444 -50.54 -2.16 -22.81
CA TRP A 444 -50.37 -3.41 -22.07
C TRP A 444 -51.61 -4.28 -22.25
N GLY A 445 -51.40 -5.60 -22.30
CA GLY A 445 -52.46 -6.56 -22.59
C GLY A 445 -52.36 -7.79 -21.69
N VAL A 446 -52.92 -8.90 -22.14
CA VAL A 446 -52.93 -10.15 -21.37
C VAL A 446 -51.60 -10.88 -21.56
N VAL A 447 -50.96 -11.20 -20.43
CA VAL A 447 -49.81 -12.12 -20.36
C VAL A 447 -50.30 -13.46 -19.81
N SER A 448 -49.90 -14.56 -20.44
CA SER A 448 -50.28 -15.91 -20.05
C SER A 448 -49.11 -16.87 -20.27
N TRP A 449 -49.11 -18.01 -19.57
CA TRP A 449 -48.01 -18.97 -19.62
C TRP A 449 -48.47 -20.36 -20.06
N ARG A 450 -47.54 -21.11 -20.66
CA ARG A 450 -47.67 -22.53 -21.02
C ARG A 450 -46.48 -23.32 -20.50
N LYS A 451 -46.69 -24.60 -20.18
CA LYS A 451 -45.62 -25.56 -19.87
C LYS A 451 -45.66 -26.67 -20.93
N GLY A 452 -44.62 -26.76 -21.75
CA GLY A 452 -44.67 -27.54 -22.99
C GLY A 452 -45.76 -27.00 -23.93
N SER A 453 -46.68 -27.85 -24.38
CA SER A 453 -47.84 -27.46 -25.20
C SER A 453 -48.98 -26.83 -24.39
N GLU A 454 -49.11 -27.21 -23.12
CA GLU A 454 -50.32 -27.01 -22.32
C GLU A 454 -50.38 -25.64 -21.63
N PRO A 455 -51.58 -25.02 -21.51
CA PRO A 455 -51.79 -23.86 -20.65
C PRO A 455 -51.33 -24.16 -19.21
N LEU A 456 -50.55 -23.25 -18.64
CA LEU A 456 -50.08 -23.38 -17.27
C LEU A 456 -51.25 -23.17 -16.31
N ARG A 457 -51.47 -24.12 -15.39
CA ARG A 457 -52.46 -23.99 -14.32
C ARG A 457 -51.80 -23.44 -13.06
N GLU A 458 -52.38 -22.41 -12.50
CA GLU A 458 -51.95 -21.87 -11.21
C GLU A 458 -52.29 -22.82 -10.06
N SER A 459 -51.52 -22.74 -8.99
CA SER A 459 -51.64 -23.57 -7.78
C SER A 459 -51.03 -22.84 -6.59
N ASN A 460 -51.11 -23.43 -5.39
CA ASN A 460 -50.45 -22.91 -4.20
C ASN A 460 -48.91 -22.75 -4.33
N ARG A 461 -48.26 -23.39 -5.32
CA ARG A 461 -46.83 -23.21 -5.62
C ARG A 461 -46.56 -22.44 -6.90
N VAL A 462 -47.51 -22.29 -7.81
CA VAL A 462 -47.28 -21.76 -9.17
C VAL A 462 -48.25 -20.62 -9.43
N SER A 463 -47.76 -19.40 -9.58
CA SER A 463 -48.58 -18.19 -9.71
C SER A 463 -48.06 -17.27 -10.80
N ILE A 464 -48.96 -16.71 -11.60
CA ILE A 464 -48.65 -15.62 -12.55
C ILE A 464 -48.86 -14.30 -11.79
N LEU A 465 -47.81 -13.48 -11.72
CA LEU A 465 -47.83 -12.19 -11.03
C LEU A 465 -48.49 -11.11 -11.90
N ASP A 466 -48.99 -10.03 -11.29
CA ASP A 466 -49.67 -8.93 -12.00
C ASP A 466 -48.84 -8.29 -13.13
N ASN A 467 -47.51 -8.34 -13.02
CA ASN A 467 -46.57 -7.86 -14.03
C ASN A 467 -46.30 -8.87 -15.18
N GLY A 468 -47.00 -10.01 -15.19
CA GLY A 468 -46.86 -11.08 -16.19
C GLY A 468 -45.74 -12.09 -15.92
N ASN A 469 -44.93 -11.92 -14.88
CA ASN A 469 -43.88 -12.88 -14.53
C ASN A 469 -44.47 -14.16 -13.92
N LEU A 470 -43.83 -15.31 -14.18
CA LEU A 470 -44.21 -16.58 -13.56
C LEU A 470 -43.33 -16.86 -12.34
N ARG A 471 -43.95 -17.10 -11.17
CA ARG A 471 -43.25 -17.60 -9.98
C ARG A 471 -43.61 -19.05 -9.69
N ILE A 472 -42.60 -19.86 -9.37
CA ILE A 472 -42.73 -21.23 -8.88
C ILE A 472 -42.02 -21.29 -7.53
N TRP A 473 -42.79 -21.45 -6.45
CA TRP A 473 -42.30 -21.61 -5.09
C TRP A 473 -41.89 -23.07 -4.83
N ASN A 474 -40.78 -23.26 -4.11
CA ASN A 474 -40.31 -24.60 -3.70
C ASN A 474 -40.25 -25.58 -4.90
N ALA A 475 -39.35 -25.30 -5.84
CA ALA A 475 -39.22 -25.99 -7.11
C ALA A 475 -38.73 -27.44 -6.93
N THR A 476 -39.31 -28.35 -7.71
CA THR A 476 -39.07 -29.79 -7.69
C THR A 476 -38.55 -30.29 -9.03
N LYS A 477 -37.96 -31.49 -9.11
CA LYS A 477 -37.48 -32.04 -10.40
C LYS A 477 -38.55 -32.05 -11.52
N PRO A 478 -39.84 -32.38 -11.25
CA PRO A 478 -40.92 -32.24 -12.23
C PRO A 478 -41.25 -30.80 -12.68
N ASP A 479 -40.78 -29.77 -11.98
CA ASP A 479 -40.96 -28.37 -12.38
C ASP A 479 -39.97 -27.95 -13.48
N ALA A 480 -38.94 -28.75 -13.78
CA ALA A 480 -38.10 -28.57 -14.95
C ALA A 480 -38.90 -28.77 -16.27
N GLY A 481 -38.48 -28.09 -17.33
CA GLY A 481 -39.14 -28.15 -18.64
C GLY A 481 -39.13 -26.82 -19.38
N LEU A 482 -39.81 -26.77 -20.54
CA LEU A 482 -39.98 -25.56 -21.34
C LEU A 482 -41.21 -24.78 -20.87
N TYR A 483 -41.04 -23.47 -20.64
CA TYR A 483 -42.09 -22.53 -20.28
C TYR A 483 -42.17 -21.44 -21.35
N THR A 484 -43.34 -21.32 -21.97
CA THR A 484 -43.61 -20.33 -23.01
C THR A 484 -44.50 -19.24 -22.44
N CYS A 485 -43.99 -18.01 -22.38
CA CYS A 485 -44.83 -16.84 -22.17
C CYS A 485 -45.52 -16.47 -23.48
N VAL A 486 -46.80 -16.15 -23.42
CA VAL A 486 -47.62 -15.68 -24.54
C VAL A 486 -48.23 -14.34 -24.14
N ALA A 487 -47.86 -13.28 -24.86
CA ALA A 487 -48.33 -11.92 -24.66
C ALA A 487 -49.26 -11.50 -25.80
N ARG A 488 -50.40 -10.90 -25.46
CA ARG A 488 -51.44 -10.47 -26.40
C ARG A 488 -51.95 -9.07 -26.05
N ASN A 489 -51.94 -8.17 -27.02
CA ASN A 489 -52.74 -6.94 -26.97
C ASN A 489 -53.65 -6.87 -28.21
N GLN A 490 -54.38 -5.76 -28.37
CA GLN A 490 -55.32 -5.59 -29.49
C GLN A 490 -54.64 -5.52 -30.88
N PHE A 491 -53.32 -5.34 -30.94
CA PHE A 491 -52.55 -5.22 -32.17
C PHE A 491 -51.78 -6.49 -32.56
N GLY A 492 -51.74 -7.52 -31.70
CA GLY A 492 -51.12 -8.79 -32.05
C GLY A 492 -50.88 -9.74 -30.88
N VAL A 493 -50.23 -10.87 -31.19
CA VAL A 493 -49.80 -11.89 -30.25
C VAL A 493 -48.36 -12.25 -30.57
N ALA A 494 -47.52 -12.37 -29.54
CA ALA A 494 -46.22 -13.01 -29.65
C ALA A 494 -45.96 -13.92 -28.45
N SER A 495 -44.96 -14.78 -28.58
CA SER A 495 -44.57 -15.72 -27.53
C SER A 495 -43.07 -15.90 -27.51
N SER A 496 -42.53 -16.19 -26.34
CA SER A 496 -41.12 -16.53 -26.16
C SER A 496 -40.98 -17.64 -25.11
N THR A 497 -40.03 -18.54 -25.34
CA THR A 497 -39.86 -19.78 -24.59
C THR A 497 -38.49 -19.80 -23.92
N GLY A 498 -38.47 -20.05 -22.61
CA GLY A 498 -37.27 -20.40 -21.87
C GLY A 498 -37.41 -21.79 -21.25
N SER A 499 -36.29 -22.42 -20.89
CA SER A 499 -36.28 -23.65 -20.09
C SER A 499 -36.02 -23.34 -18.61
N ILE A 500 -36.69 -24.05 -17.70
CA ILE A 500 -36.22 -24.25 -16.34
C ILE A 500 -35.47 -25.59 -16.30
N THR A 501 -34.26 -25.59 -15.75
CA THR A 501 -33.61 -26.83 -15.29
C THR A 501 -33.38 -26.77 -13.79
N VAL A 502 -33.86 -27.81 -13.10
CA VAL A 502 -33.80 -27.95 -11.65
C VAL A 502 -32.61 -28.83 -11.29
N LYS A 503 -31.76 -28.35 -10.38
CA LYS A 503 -30.48 -28.94 -10.01
C LYS A 503 -30.46 -29.39 -8.55
N GLU A 504 -29.72 -30.45 -8.27
CA GLU A 504 -29.58 -30.96 -6.90
C GLU A 504 -28.77 -29.95 -6.04
N PRO A 505 -29.17 -29.75 -4.77
CA PRO A 505 -28.50 -28.81 -3.89
C PRO A 505 -27.10 -29.32 -3.51
N THR A 506 -26.19 -28.40 -3.27
CA THR A 506 -24.88 -28.69 -2.69
C THR A 506 -25.07 -29.06 -1.21
N ILE A 507 -24.44 -30.16 -0.77
CA ILE A 507 -24.47 -30.65 0.62
C ILE A 507 -23.04 -30.98 1.03
N ILE A 508 -22.53 -30.36 2.11
CA ILE A 508 -21.26 -30.79 2.73
C ILE A 508 -21.56 -32.07 3.50
N THR A 509 -20.94 -33.18 3.08
CA THR A 509 -21.27 -34.53 3.58
C THR A 509 -20.44 -34.94 4.78
N THR A 510 -19.21 -34.42 4.93
CA THR A 510 -18.37 -34.65 6.11
C THR A 510 -17.62 -33.40 6.53
N LEU A 511 -18.00 -32.87 7.69
CA LEU A 511 -17.17 -32.06 8.59
C LEU A 511 -17.67 -32.35 10.03
N PRO A 512 -16.81 -32.72 10.99
CA PRO A 512 -17.24 -32.90 12.38
C PRO A 512 -17.60 -31.55 13.02
N SER A 513 -18.48 -31.54 14.02
CA SER A 513 -18.84 -30.30 14.76
C SER A 513 -17.68 -29.78 15.60
N THR A 514 -16.88 -30.70 16.16
CA THR A 514 -15.77 -30.44 17.06
C THR A 514 -14.64 -31.41 16.74
N LEU A 515 -13.39 -30.95 16.82
CA LEU A 515 -12.22 -31.79 16.61
C LEU A 515 -11.19 -31.56 17.72
N ASP A 516 -10.97 -32.58 18.55
CA ASP A 516 -9.91 -32.60 19.56
C ASP A 516 -8.58 -33.00 18.93
N VAL A 517 -7.54 -32.21 19.19
CA VAL A 517 -6.16 -32.47 18.76
C VAL A 517 -5.16 -32.07 19.86
N THR A 518 -3.94 -32.58 19.80
CA THR A 518 -2.85 -32.21 20.71
C THR A 518 -1.83 -31.29 20.05
N VAL A 519 -1.10 -30.50 20.84
CA VAL A 519 -0.04 -29.62 20.34
C VAL A 519 1.06 -30.43 19.63
N GLY A 520 1.48 -29.97 18.45
CA GLY A 520 2.50 -30.60 17.61
C GLY A 520 1.93 -31.51 16.52
N GLU A 521 0.71 -32.02 16.68
CA GLU A 521 0.05 -32.81 15.64
C GLU A 521 -0.21 -32.00 14.36
N SER A 522 -0.48 -32.69 13.26
CA SER A 522 -0.93 -32.05 12.03
C SER A 522 -2.22 -32.72 11.57
N VAL A 523 -3.28 -31.94 11.38
CA VAL A 523 -4.62 -32.47 11.12
C VAL A 523 -5.13 -32.02 9.77
N VAL A 524 -5.89 -32.88 9.10
CA VAL A 524 -6.64 -32.53 7.89
C VAL A 524 -8.07 -32.24 8.32
N LEU A 525 -8.59 -31.06 7.97
CA LEU A 525 -10.00 -30.73 8.07
C LEU A 525 -10.67 -31.11 6.74
N PRO A 526 -11.47 -32.19 6.69
CA PRO A 526 -12.14 -32.60 5.46
C PRO A 526 -13.28 -31.63 5.14
N CYS A 527 -13.48 -31.29 3.87
CA CYS A 527 -14.69 -30.60 3.42
C CYS A 527 -15.21 -31.28 2.15
N GLN A 528 -15.82 -32.45 2.35
CA GLN A 528 -16.36 -33.28 1.28
C GLN A 528 -17.76 -32.79 0.89
N VAL A 529 -18.08 -32.81 -0.41
CA VAL A 529 -19.28 -32.18 -0.95
C VAL A 529 -19.99 -33.08 -1.96
N SER A 530 -21.26 -33.39 -1.68
CA SER A 530 -22.20 -33.90 -2.68
C SER A 530 -22.85 -32.73 -3.42
N HIS A 531 -22.87 -32.78 -4.75
CA HIS A 531 -23.38 -31.73 -5.62
C HIS A 531 -23.75 -32.31 -6.99
N ASP A 532 -24.53 -31.59 -7.79
CA ASP A 532 -24.76 -31.96 -9.19
C ASP A 532 -23.45 -31.85 -10.01
N PRO A 533 -22.99 -32.92 -10.69
CA PRO A 533 -21.69 -32.96 -11.38
C PRO A 533 -21.50 -31.94 -12.52
N SER A 534 -22.55 -31.25 -12.96
CA SER A 534 -22.42 -30.16 -13.96
C SER A 534 -22.08 -28.80 -13.33
N LEU A 535 -21.91 -28.71 -12.01
CA LEU A 535 -21.63 -27.48 -11.29
C LEU A 535 -20.15 -27.42 -10.88
N GLU A 536 -19.54 -26.24 -11.07
CA GLU A 536 -18.19 -25.96 -10.62
C GLU A 536 -18.19 -25.59 -9.12
N LEU A 537 -17.33 -26.24 -8.34
CA LEU A 537 -17.18 -26.00 -6.90
C LEU A 537 -16.07 -24.98 -6.63
N LYS A 538 -16.38 -23.96 -5.82
CA LYS A 538 -15.41 -23.01 -5.28
C LYS A 538 -15.37 -23.10 -3.76
N PHE A 539 -14.21 -23.48 -3.21
CA PHE A 539 -13.98 -23.60 -1.78
C PHE A 539 -13.32 -22.33 -1.20
N THR A 540 -13.72 -21.94 0.01
CA THR A 540 -13.09 -20.88 0.80
C THR A 540 -13.11 -21.29 2.26
N TRP A 541 -11.96 -21.19 2.94
CA TRP A 541 -11.85 -21.48 4.37
C TRP A 541 -11.66 -20.22 5.19
N PHE A 542 -12.24 -20.21 6.38
CA PHE A 542 -12.13 -19.15 7.36
C PHE A 542 -11.62 -19.71 8.69
N PHE A 543 -10.80 -18.93 9.39
CA PHE A 543 -10.41 -19.15 10.78
C PHE A 543 -10.88 -17.95 11.61
N ASN A 544 -11.75 -18.17 12.59
CA ASN A 544 -12.37 -17.11 13.40
C ASN A 544 -12.90 -15.95 12.52
N GLU A 545 -13.73 -16.30 11.54
CA GLU A 545 -14.35 -15.40 10.55
C GLU A 545 -13.40 -14.72 9.54
N GLN A 546 -12.08 -14.86 9.66
CA GLN A 546 -11.11 -14.33 8.70
C GLN A 546 -10.74 -15.34 7.61
N VAL A 547 -10.67 -14.88 6.35
CA VAL A 547 -10.30 -15.72 5.20
C VAL A 547 -8.87 -16.25 5.37
N ILE A 548 -8.70 -17.57 5.23
CA ILE A 548 -7.37 -18.20 5.24
C ILE A 548 -6.70 -17.96 3.89
N HIS A 549 -5.74 -17.04 3.85
CA HIS A 549 -4.91 -16.75 2.68
C HIS A 549 -3.71 -17.72 2.63
N PHE A 550 -3.81 -18.73 1.77
CA PHE A 550 -2.73 -19.68 1.52
C PHE A 550 -1.47 -18.99 0.95
N GLY A 551 -0.31 -19.23 1.57
CA GLY A 551 1.00 -18.78 1.09
C GLY A 551 1.53 -17.47 1.67
N SER A 552 0.73 -16.68 2.40
CA SER A 552 1.16 -15.34 2.85
C SER A 552 1.92 -15.31 4.18
N HIS A 553 1.71 -16.29 5.08
CA HIS A 553 2.37 -16.33 6.40
C HIS A 553 2.69 -17.77 6.84
N GLY A 554 3.97 -18.15 6.78
CA GLY A 554 4.53 -19.20 7.66
C GLY A 554 4.08 -20.66 7.49
N GLY A 555 3.47 -21.06 6.36
CA GLY A 555 3.34 -22.49 5.99
C GLY A 555 2.47 -23.40 6.89
N PHE A 556 1.72 -22.85 7.85
CA PHE A 556 0.86 -23.64 8.75
C PHE A 556 -0.39 -24.21 8.07
N PHE A 557 -0.96 -23.48 7.10
CA PHE A 557 -2.15 -23.90 6.35
C PHE A 557 -1.78 -24.31 4.92
N GLU A 558 -2.08 -25.55 4.56
CA GLU A 558 -1.78 -26.13 3.26
C GLU A 558 -3.04 -26.73 2.61
N LYS A 559 -3.12 -26.72 1.27
CA LYS A 559 -4.16 -27.43 0.53
C LYS A 559 -3.75 -28.88 0.33
N VAL A 560 -4.60 -29.83 0.71
CA VAL A 560 -4.30 -31.25 0.53
C VAL A 560 -4.65 -31.67 -0.90
N GLY A 561 -3.64 -31.95 -1.73
CA GLY A 561 -3.85 -32.51 -3.05
C GLY A 561 -4.07 -34.03 -2.97
N GLY A 562 -5.32 -34.51 -3.08
CA GLY A 562 -5.59 -35.92 -3.38
C GLY A 562 -6.90 -36.52 -2.88
N HIS A 563 -7.54 -35.97 -1.83
CA HIS A 563 -8.74 -36.57 -1.22
C HIS A 563 -10.04 -35.84 -1.61
N SER A 564 -10.07 -34.51 -1.49
CA SER A 564 -10.99 -33.64 -2.26
C SER A 564 -10.32 -32.31 -2.60
N ALA A 565 -10.95 -31.52 -3.48
CA ALA A 565 -10.52 -30.15 -3.76
C ALA A 565 -10.77 -29.16 -2.60
N GLY A 566 -11.48 -29.59 -1.54
CA GLY A 566 -11.91 -28.76 -0.42
C GLY A 566 -11.11 -28.94 0.86
N ASP A 567 -10.29 -29.98 0.99
CA ASP A 567 -9.62 -30.32 2.25
C ASP A 567 -8.41 -29.40 2.54
N ILE A 568 -8.23 -29.01 3.80
CA ILE A 568 -7.03 -28.26 4.26
C ILE A 568 -6.29 -29.00 5.36
N MET A 569 -4.98 -28.85 5.39
CA MET A 569 -4.12 -29.35 6.45
C MET A 569 -3.63 -28.19 7.33
N ILE A 570 -3.72 -28.38 8.64
CA ILE A 570 -3.09 -27.51 9.64
C ILE A 570 -1.84 -28.26 10.13
N ARG A 571 -0.65 -27.77 9.77
CA ARG A 571 0.63 -28.37 10.17
C ARG A 571 1.09 -27.82 11.52
N ASN A 572 1.70 -28.71 12.33
CA ASN A 572 2.34 -28.39 13.61
C ASN A 572 1.45 -27.51 14.51
N ILE A 573 0.31 -28.07 14.91
CA ILE A 573 -0.76 -27.37 15.63
C ILE A 573 -0.24 -26.81 16.96
N GLN A 574 -0.67 -25.60 17.29
CA GLN A 574 -0.29 -24.86 18.49
C GLN A 574 -1.57 -24.39 19.18
N LEU A 575 -1.53 -24.08 20.48
CA LEU A 575 -2.70 -23.59 21.22
C LEU A 575 -3.37 -22.37 20.55
N ARG A 576 -2.58 -21.50 19.92
CA ARG A 576 -3.05 -20.34 19.12
C ARG A 576 -3.82 -20.69 17.83
N HIS A 577 -3.81 -21.96 17.40
CA HIS A 577 -4.60 -22.45 16.27
C HIS A 577 -5.96 -23.02 16.73
N ALA A 578 -6.24 -23.08 18.04
CA ALA A 578 -7.57 -23.38 18.53
C ALA A 578 -8.57 -22.30 18.09
N GLY A 579 -9.81 -22.71 17.79
CA GLY A 579 -10.86 -21.81 17.33
C GLY A 579 -11.72 -22.41 16.23
N LYS A 580 -12.57 -21.56 15.65
CA LYS A 580 -13.63 -21.95 14.73
C LYS A 580 -13.15 -21.91 13.29
N TYR A 581 -13.08 -23.06 12.64
CA TYR A 581 -12.76 -23.20 11.23
C TYR A 581 -14.04 -23.41 10.42
N THR A 582 -14.29 -22.56 9.42
CA THR A 582 -15.49 -22.66 8.57
C THR A 582 -15.09 -23.00 7.15
N CYS A 583 -15.59 -24.12 6.63
CA CYS A 583 -15.56 -24.39 5.19
C CYS A 583 -16.79 -23.76 4.56
N ALA A 584 -16.59 -22.86 3.60
CA ALA A 584 -17.62 -22.34 2.73
C ALA A 584 -17.43 -22.88 1.31
N VAL A 585 -18.53 -23.35 0.73
CA VAL A 585 -18.59 -23.91 -0.62
C VAL A 585 -19.59 -23.08 -1.41
N GLN A 586 -19.19 -22.70 -2.62
CA GLN A 586 -20.02 -21.92 -3.53
C GLN A 586 -20.09 -22.62 -4.89
N THR A 587 -21.30 -22.76 -5.42
CA THR A 587 -21.57 -23.11 -6.82
C THR A 587 -22.19 -21.92 -7.54
N LYS A 588 -22.66 -22.13 -8.77
CA LYS A 588 -23.50 -21.16 -9.50
C LYS A 588 -24.96 -21.12 -9.01
N VAL A 589 -25.40 -22.03 -8.14
CA VAL A 589 -26.82 -22.16 -7.70
C VAL A 589 -27.03 -21.90 -6.21
N ASP A 590 -26.01 -22.15 -5.40
CA ASP A 590 -26.05 -22.00 -3.95
C ASP A 590 -24.68 -21.70 -3.36
N SER A 591 -24.70 -21.26 -2.11
CA SER A 591 -23.54 -21.26 -1.23
C SER A 591 -23.97 -21.81 0.11
N ILE A 592 -23.18 -22.74 0.64
CA ILE A 592 -23.38 -23.35 1.94
C ILE A 592 -22.07 -23.27 2.73
N SER A 593 -22.18 -23.26 4.05
CA SER A 593 -21.01 -23.31 4.92
C SER A 593 -21.32 -24.09 6.18
N ILE A 594 -20.29 -24.70 6.75
CA ILE A 594 -20.35 -25.43 8.01
C ILE A 594 -19.03 -25.23 8.75
N ALA A 595 -19.10 -25.18 10.07
CA ALA A 595 -17.96 -24.92 10.93
C ALA A 595 -17.62 -26.12 11.81
N VAL A 596 -16.33 -26.27 12.09
CA VAL A 596 -15.75 -27.16 13.10
C VAL A 596 -15.02 -26.31 14.13
N ASP A 597 -15.27 -26.57 15.41
CA ASP A 597 -14.48 -25.98 16.49
C ASP A 597 -13.27 -26.88 16.78
N LEU A 598 -12.06 -26.37 16.52
CA LEU A 598 -10.80 -27.08 16.80
C LEU A 598 -10.39 -26.83 18.26
N VAL A 599 -10.46 -27.88 19.07
CA VAL A 599 -10.02 -27.88 20.47
C VAL A 599 -8.61 -28.42 20.53
N VAL A 600 -7.65 -27.55 20.83
CA VAL A 600 -6.25 -27.95 21.03
C VAL A 600 -6.00 -28.19 22.51
N ARG A 601 -5.53 -29.40 22.85
CA ARG A 601 -5.08 -29.79 24.20
C ARG A 601 -3.56 -29.66 24.28
N GLY A 602 -3.06 -29.04 25.33
CA GLY A 602 -1.62 -28.82 25.53
C GLY A 602 -1.11 -29.23 26.91
N PRO A 603 0.22 -29.25 27.12
CA PRO A 603 0.79 -29.24 28.47
C PRO A 603 0.31 -28.01 29.25
N PRO A 604 0.27 -28.03 30.60
CA PRO A 604 -0.26 -26.92 31.38
C PRO A 604 0.55 -25.62 31.21
N GLY A 605 -0.09 -24.48 31.49
CA GLY A 605 0.62 -23.21 31.63
C GLY A 605 1.41 -23.11 32.93
N PRO A 606 2.35 -22.16 33.03
CA PRO A 606 3.24 -22.04 34.18
C PRO A 606 2.47 -21.71 35.47
N PRO A 607 2.73 -22.42 36.58
CA PRO A 607 2.21 -22.06 37.90
C PRO A 607 2.61 -20.64 38.31
N THR A 608 1.79 -20.00 39.14
CA THR A 608 1.97 -18.59 39.52
C THR A 608 2.03 -18.41 41.04
N SER A 609 2.42 -17.21 41.49
CA SER A 609 2.41 -16.83 42.91
C SER A 609 3.24 -17.75 43.83
N ILE A 610 4.42 -18.20 43.38
CA ILE A 610 5.30 -19.06 44.17
C ILE A 610 5.93 -18.29 45.36
N HIS A 611 5.77 -18.84 46.56
CA HIS A 611 6.30 -18.29 47.81
C HIS A 611 6.92 -19.38 48.67
N VAL A 612 7.97 -19.01 49.42
CA VAL A 612 8.55 -19.83 50.50
C VAL A 612 7.87 -19.35 51.79
N GLU A 613 7.14 -20.23 52.47
CA GLU A 613 6.39 -19.89 53.69
C GLU A 613 7.27 -20.08 54.93
N GLU A 614 7.94 -21.22 55.04
CA GLU A 614 8.82 -21.59 56.15
C GLU A 614 10.08 -22.29 55.65
N ILE A 615 11.19 -22.15 56.38
CA ILE A 615 12.48 -22.79 56.06
C ILE A 615 13.22 -23.22 57.34
N THR A 616 13.75 -24.44 57.33
CA THR A 616 14.58 -25.02 58.41
C THR A 616 16.03 -25.16 57.94
N ASP A 617 16.83 -25.98 58.63
CA ASP A 617 18.15 -26.43 58.18
C ASP A 617 18.08 -27.43 57.01
N THR A 618 16.97 -28.16 56.91
CA THR A 618 16.81 -29.36 56.07
C THR A 618 15.53 -29.39 55.23
N THR A 619 14.61 -28.44 55.43
CA THR A 619 13.31 -28.41 54.73
C THR A 619 12.89 -26.99 54.34
N ALA A 620 12.05 -26.87 53.31
CA ALA A 620 11.41 -25.62 52.93
C ALA A 620 9.95 -25.86 52.50
N SER A 621 9.00 -25.15 53.12
CA SER A 621 7.60 -25.21 52.73
C SER A 621 7.28 -24.14 51.68
N LEU A 622 6.67 -24.55 50.57
CA LEU A 622 6.37 -23.73 49.42
C LEU A 622 4.86 -23.65 49.20
N SER A 623 4.37 -22.50 48.71
CA SER A 623 3.00 -22.37 48.20
C SER A 623 2.96 -21.74 46.80
N TRP A 624 1.94 -22.08 46.01
CA TRP A 624 1.71 -21.53 44.66
C TRP A 624 0.23 -21.59 44.26
N ARG A 625 -0.10 -21.02 43.10
CA ARG A 625 -1.41 -21.14 42.44
C ARG A 625 -1.28 -21.94 41.13
N PRO A 626 -2.28 -22.74 40.75
CA PRO A 626 -2.31 -23.47 39.48
C PRO A 626 -2.19 -22.51 38.28
N GLY A 627 -1.55 -22.97 37.20
CA GLY A 627 -1.65 -22.36 35.88
C GLY A 627 -2.90 -22.83 35.13
N PRO A 628 -3.17 -22.34 33.90
CA PRO A 628 -4.21 -22.91 33.05
C PRO A 628 -3.89 -24.35 32.67
N ASP A 629 -4.90 -25.22 32.63
CA ASP A 629 -4.75 -26.66 32.32
C ASP A 629 -4.60 -26.93 30.81
N ASN A 630 -4.88 -25.93 29.97
CA ASN A 630 -4.86 -26.02 28.51
C ASN A 630 -5.70 -27.19 27.96
N HIS A 631 -6.92 -27.35 28.49
CA HIS A 631 -7.91 -28.37 28.12
C HIS A 631 -7.48 -29.83 28.42
N SER A 632 -6.53 -30.03 29.34
CA SER A 632 -6.27 -31.35 29.93
C SER A 632 -5.87 -31.21 31.41
N PRO A 633 -6.65 -31.77 32.37
CA PRO A 633 -6.46 -31.53 33.81
C PRO A 633 -5.04 -31.77 34.31
N ILE A 634 -4.57 -30.88 35.21
CA ILE A 634 -3.23 -30.94 35.79
C ILE A 634 -3.15 -32.12 36.77
N THR A 635 -2.33 -33.13 36.48
CA THR A 635 -2.25 -34.36 37.29
C THR A 635 -1.17 -34.31 38.38
N ALA A 636 -0.12 -33.49 38.21
CA ALA A 636 0.96 -33.34 39.19
C ALA A 636 1.71 -32.00 39.07
N TYR A 637 2.52 -31.72 40.08
CA TYR A 637 3.46 -30.61 40.14
C TYR A 637 4.87 -31.10 40.47
N THR A 638 5.84 -30.82 39.61
CA THR A 638 7.26 -31.07 39.87
C THR A 638 7.90 -29.79 40.39
N ILE A 639 8.43 -29.82 41.61
CA ILE A 639 9.20 -28.72 42.19
C ILE A 639 10.67 -28.94 41.85
N GLN A 640 11.28 -27.91 41.28
CA GLN A 640 12.71 -27.85 41.05
C GLN A 640 13.35 -26.79 41.94
N ALA A 641 14.57 -27.06 42.40
CA ALA A 641 15.40 -26.11 43.11
C ALA A 641 16.74 -25.88 42.41
N ARG A 642 17.38 -24.75 42.70
CA ARG A 642 18.70 -24.38 42.22
C ARG A 642 19.49 -23.74 43.35
N THR A 643 20.75 -24.14 43.49
CA THR A 643 21.73 -23.57 44.43
C THR A 643 22.91 -22.97 43.65
N PRO A 644 23.77 -22.12 44.26
CA PRO A 644 24.99 -21.63 43.64
C PRO A 644 25.94 -22.73 43.14
N PHE A 645 25.92 -23.89 43.81
CA PHE A 645 26.78 -25.05 43.53
C PHE A 645 26.20 -26.00 42.47
N SER A 646 24.93 -25.82 42.09
CA SER A 646 24.24 -26.70 41.13
C SER A 646 24.49 -26.30 39.67
N LEU A 647 24.72 -27.29 38.80
CA LEU A 647 24.86 -27.11 37.35
C LEU A 647 23.57 -26.67 36.63
N GLY A 648 22.49 -26.42 37.38
CA GLY A 648 21.16 -26.07 36.87
C GLY A 648 20.06 -26.51 37.81
N TRP A 649 18.81 -26.31 37.38
CA TRP A 649 17.61 -26.70 38.13
C TRP A 649 17.50 -28.22 38.30
N GLN A 650 17.49 -28.68 39.55
CA GLN A 650 17.31 -30.08 39.93
C GLN A 650 15.88 -30.31 40.41
N ALA A 651 15.27 -31.46 40.08
CA ALA A 651 13.98 -31.85 40.67
C ALA A 651 14.19 -32.28 42.13
N VAL A 652 13.42 -31.68 43.05
CA VAL A 652 13.56 -31.91 44.50
C VAL A 652 12.34 -32.58 45.13
N THR A 653 11.15 -32.42 44.55
CA THR A 653 9.96 -33.19 44.92
C THR A 653 8.92 -33.16 43.80
N THR A 654 8.05 -34.16 43.77
CA THR A 654 6.91 -34.24 42.85
C THR A 654 5.65 -34.50 43.67
N VAL A 655 4.63 -33.69 43.45
CA VAL A 655 3.40 -33.63 44.24
C VAL A 655 2.22 -34.01 43.34
N PRO A 656 1.48 -35.09 43.60
CA PRO A 656 0.25 -35.38 42.87
C PRO A 656 -0.81 -34.31 43.16
N GLU A 657 -1.75 -34.11 42.24
CA GLU A 657 -2.81 -33.09 42.39
C GLU A 657 -3.61 -33.28 43.70
N VAL A 658 -3.71 -32.21 44.51
CA VAL A 658 -4.60 -32.17 45.68
C VAL A 658 -5.92 -31.51 45.27
N VAL A 659 -6.98 -32.31 45.20
CA VAL A 659 -8.31 -31.89 44.76
C VAL A 659 -8.88 -30.80 45.69
N GLY A 660 -9.15 -29.61 45.13
CA GLY A 660 -10.02 -28.59 45.74
C GLY A 660 -9.39 -27.31 46.31
N GLY A 661 -8.07 -27.08 46.15
CA GLY A 661 -7.40 -25.88 46.69
C GLY A 661 -7.07 -24.80 45.66
N HIS A 662 -7.48 -23.54 45.89
CA HIS A 662 -7.04 -22.38 45.07
C HIS A 662 -5.57 -21.97 45.31
N ARG A 663 -4.95 -22.44 46.40
CA ARG A 663 -3.54 -22.30 46.75
C ARG A 663 -3.05 -23.69 47.14
N LEU A 664 -2.01 -24.15 46.47
CA LEU A 664 -1.38 -25.45 46.71
C LEU A 664 -0.12 -25.25 47.55
N THR A 665 0.24 -26.26 48.35
CA THR A 665 1.40 -26.23 49.26
C THR A 665 2.14 -27.56 49.23
N ALA A 666 3.47 -27.52 49.33
CA ALA A 666 4.28 -28.71 49.55
C ALA A 666 5.60 -28.39 50.26
N THR A 667 6.09 -29.35 51.02
CA THR A 667 7.38 -29.24 51.72
C THR A 667 8.46 -30.01 50.97
N VAL A 668 9.53 -29.31 50.61
CA VAL A 668 10.78 -29.91 50.13
C VAL A 668 11.59 -30.35 51.36
N ILE A 669 12.17 -31.55 51.29
CA ILE A 669 13.00 -32.15 52.35
C ILE A 669 14.43 -32.39 51.84
N ASP A 670 15.31 -32.89 52.70
CA ASP A 670 16.71 -33.23 52.40
C ASP A 670 17.53 -32.08 51.80
N LEU A 671 17.26 -30.84 52.24
CA LEU A 671 18.08 -29.67 51.92
C LEU A 671 19.38 -29.65 52.73
N SER A 672 20.44 -29.08 52.15
CA SER A 672 21.71 -28.85 52.84
C SER A 672 21.62 -27.63 53.77
N PRO A 673 22.12 -27.69 55.01
CA PRO A 673 22.20 -26.54 55.92
C PRO A 673 23.07 -25.40 55.37
N TRP A 674 22.69 -24.16 55.69
CA TRP A 674 23.35 -22.91 55.29
C TRP A 674 23.45 -22.59 53.77
N VAL A 675 22.82 -23.40 52.91
CA VAL A 675 22.81 -23.22 51.45
C VAL A 675 21.65 -22.34 51.00
N GLU A 676 21.89 -21.49 49.99
CA GLU A 676 20.85 -20.71 49.32
C GLU A 676 20.15 -21.51 48.22
N TYR A 677 18.82 -21.50 48.26
CA TYR A 677 17.95 -22.14 47.30
C TYR A 677 17.03 -21.12 46.61
N GLU A 678 16.88 -21.26 45.30
CA GLU A 678 15.75 -20.76 44.54
C GLU A 678 14.87 -21.95 44.16
N PHE A 679 13.55 -21.79 44.18
CA PHE A 679 12.58 -22.82 43.81
C PHE A 679 11.76 -22.39 42.59
N ARG A 680 11.29 -23.35 41.79
CA ARG A 680 10.28 -23.14 40.74
C ARG A 680 9.40 -24.37 40.62
N VAL A 681 8.14 -24.21 40.20
CA VAL A 681 7.19 -25.31 40.05
C VAL A 681 6.81 -25.47 38.58
N LEU A 682 6.78 -26.71 38.09
CA LEU A 682 6.27 -27.10 36.79
C LEU A 682 4.98 -27.89 37.00
N ALA A 683 3.90 -27.56 36.29
CA ALA A 683 2.70 -28.38 36.27
C ALA A 683 2.79 -29.42 35.15
N SER A 684 2.24 -30.62 35.34
CA SER A 684 2.13 -31.64 34.30
C SER A 684 0.71 -32.19 34.19
N ASN A 685 0.33 -32.60 32.98
CA ASN A 685 -0.91 -33.31 32.69
C ASN A 685 -0.61 -34.52 31.78
N THR A 686 -1.64 -35.17 31.26
CA THR A 686 -1.51 -36.33 30.35
C THR A 686 -0.87 -36.00 28.99
N ILE A 687 -0.77 -34.72 28.60
CA ILE A 687 -0.15 -34.28 27.35
C ILE A 687 1.36 -34.03 27.55
N GLY A 688 1.76 -33.51 28.71
CA GLY A 688 3.17 -33.31 29.04
C GLY A 688 3.42 -32.42 30.25
N THR A 689 4.68 -32.06 30.45
CA THR A 689 5.10 -31.07 31.46
C THR A 689 5.07 -29.67 30.86
N GLY A 690 4.42 -28.75 31.55
CA GLY A 690 4.28 -27.35 31.20
C GLY A 690 5.55 -26.53 31.46
N GLU A 691 5.48 -25.25 31.10
CA GLU A 691 6.56 -24.31 31.39
C GLU A 691 6.74 -24.10 32.91
N PRO A 692 7.97 -23.84 33.38
CA PRO A 692 8.22 -23.55 34.78
C PRO A 692 7.63 -22.20 35.20
N SER A 693 7.20 -22.12 36.47
CA SER A 693 6.95 -20.84 37.14
C SER A 693 8.19 -19.94 37.07
N LYS A 694 7.98 -18.64 37.28
CA LYS A 694 9.09 -17.75 37.67
C LYS A 694 9.75 -18.32 38.94
N PRO A 695 11.07 -18.15 39.13
CA PRO A 695 11.73 -18.51 40.38
C PRO A 695 11.12 -17.81 41.60
N SER A 696 11.18 -18.48 42.75
CA SER A 696 10.95 -17.87 44.06
C SER A 696 12.02 -16.81 44.34
N LYS A 697 11.81 -16.03 45.41
CA LYS A 697 12.93 -15.35 46.06
C LYS A 697 13.93 -16.39 46.59
N GLN A 698 15.20 -16.01 46.64
CA GLN A 698 16.25 -16.80 47.29
C GLN A 698 15.92 -16.98 48.79
N ALA A 699 16.10 -18.20 49.29
CA ALA A 699 15.91 -18.55 50.69
C ALA A 699 17.09 -19.41 51.16
N ARG A 700 17.74 -19.01 52.26
CA ARG A 700 18.87 -19.72 52.86
C ARG A 700 18.39 -20.64 53.98
N THR A 701 18.79 -21.90 53.98
CA THR A 701 18.54 -22.83 55.08
C THR A 701 19.30 -22.43 56.35
N LYS A 702 18.81 -22.84 57.51
CA LYS A 702 19.46 -22.58 58.80
C LYS A 702 20.80 -23.35 58.89
N GLY A 703 21.74 -22.81 59.68
CA GLY A 703 23.03 -23.46 59.91
C GLY A 703 22.95 -24.63 60.91
N THR A 704 23.93 -25.52 60.85
CA THR A 704 24.22 -26.57 61.85
C THR A 704 25.73 -26.77 61.98
N SER A 705 26.20 -27.49 63.01
CA SER A 705 27.62 -27.83 63.11
C SER A 705 28.08 -28.71 61.91
N PRO A 706 29.37 -28.66 61.52
CA PRO A 706 29.84 -29.41 60.36
C PRO A 706 29.82 -30.92 60.63
N LYS A 707 29.34 -31.71 59.67
CA LYS A 707 29.20 -33.17 59.80
C LYS A 707 30.30 -33.98 59.09
N VAL A 708 31.24 -33.29 58.46
CA VAL A 708 32.30 -33.88 57.61
C VAL A 708 33.68 -33.78 58.26
N THR A 709 34.65 -34.57 57.78
CA THR A 709 36.06 -34.50 58.18
C THR A 709 36.94 -34.15 56.98
N PRO A 710 38.03 -33.37 57.13
CA PRO A 710 38.92 -33.04 56.01
C PRO A 710 39.62 -34.28 55.45
N ALA A 711 39.71 -34.38 54.12
CA ALA A 711 40.39 -35.47 53.44
C ALA A 711 41.90 -35.21 53.30
N ASN A 712 42.64 -36.24 52.85
CA ASN A 712 44.05 -36.15 52.45
C ASN A 712 45.00 -35.49 53.47
N VAL A 713 44.72 -35.70 54.76
CA VAL A 713 45.60 -35.27 55.87
C VAL A 713 46.99 -35.89 55.69
N SER A 714 47.99 -35.04 55.49
CA SER A 714 49.35 -35.35 55.09
C SER A 714 50.33 -34.35 55.71
N GLY A 715 51.64 -34.54 55.53
CA GLY A 715 52.63 -33.60 56.07
C GLY A 715 54.07 -34.02 55.85
N GLY A 716 54.96 -33.03 55.93
CA GLY A 716 56.39 -33.14 55.62
C GLY A 716 57.08 -31.80 55.84
N GLY A 717 58.21 -31.77 56.57
CA GLY A 717 58.85 -30.50 56.94
C GLY A 717 59.44 -29.72 55.75
N GLY A 718 59.32 -28.38 55.79
CA GLY A 718 59.96 -27.48 54.82
C GLY A 718 61.38 -27.06 55.20
N SER A 719 61.70 -27.06 56.49
CA SER A 719 63.04 -26.84 57.04
C SER A 719 63.23 -27.66 58.32
N ARG A 720 64.46 -27.71 58.86
CA ARG A 720 64.86 -28.63 59.95
C ARG A 720 64.05 -28.50 61.25
N SER A 721 63.42 -27.35 61.50
CA SER A 721 62.68 -27.02 62.72
C SER A 721 61.18 -26.78 62.46
N GLU A 722 60.65 -27.31 61.36
CA GLU A 722 59.24 -27.12 60.95
C GLU A 722 58.52 -28.45 60.69
N LEU A 723 57.35 -28.59 61.29
CA LEU A 723 56.37 -29.62 60.96
C LEU A 723 55.23 -28.97 60.16
N VAL A 724 55.14 -29.30 58.87
CA VAL A 724 54.03 -28.87 58.02
C VAL A 724 52.98 -29.95 57.99
N ILE A 725 51.73 -29.56 58.27
CA ILE A 725 50.53 -30.39 58.18
C ILE A 725 49.67 -29.83 57.05
N THR A 726 49.16 -30.69 56.17
CA THR A 726 48.32 -30.32 55.04
C THR A 726 47.07 -31.21 54.96
N TRP A 727 45.97 -30.66 54.43
CA TRP A 727 44.70 -31.37 54.22
C TRP A 727 43.99 -30.80 52.99
N GLU A 728 42.96 -31.49 52.51
CA GLU A 728 42.10 -31.00 51.44
C GLU A 728 41.02 -30.04 51.99
N PRO A 729 40.84 -28.85 51.39
CA PRO A 729 39.75 -27.94 51.75
C PRO A 729 38.37 -28.60 51.66
N VAL A 730 37.45 -28.16 52.51
CA VAL A 730 36.08 -28.69 52.57
C VAL A 730 35.19 -27.80 51.72
N PRO A 731 34.50 -28.34 50.69
CA PRO A 731 33.57 -27.58 49.85
C PRO A 731 32.54 -26.80 50.66
N GLU A 732 32.16 -25.62 50.18
CA GLU A 732 31.27 -24.67 50.88
C GLU A 732 29.93 -25.32 51.26
N GLU A 733 29.38 -26.14 50.38
CA GLU A 733 28.13 -26.89 50.58
C GLU A 733 28.18 -27.95 51.70
N LEU A 734 29.36 -28.24 52.25
CA LEU A 734 29.57 -29.18 53.37
C LEU A 734 29.99 -28.47 54.68
N GLN A 735 30.12 -27.15 54.66
CA GLN A 735 30.53 -26.35 55.84
C GLN A 735 29.38 -26.13 56.84
N ASN A 736 28.14 -26.33 56.42
CA ASN A 736 26.89 -26.30 57.20
C ASN A 736 26.56 -25.00 57.96
N GLY A 737 27.41 -23.97 57.96
CA GLY A 737 27.21 -22.75 58.74
C GLY A 737 28.32 -21.70 58.56
N PRO A 738 28.10 -20.46 59.03
CA PRO A 738 29.06 -19.37 58.90
C PRO A 738 30.27 -19.55 59.84
N GLY A 739 31.40 -18.92 59.50
CA GLY A 739 32.60 -18.94 60.34
C GLY A 739 33.39 -20.25 60.30
N PHE A 740 33.33 -20.98 59.19
CA PHE A 740 33.97 -22.28 59.05
C PHE A 740 35.52 -22.21 59.12
N GLY A 741 36.11 -23.17 59.82
CA GLY A 741 37.56 -23.34 59.94
C GLY A 741 37.96 -24.75 60.39
N TYR A 742 39.27 -24.93 60.62
CA TYR A 742 39.85 -26.23 60.98
C TYR A 742 40.45 -26.24 62.39
N VAL A 743 40.46 -27.41 63.02
CA VAL A 743 41.22 -27.67 64.26
C VAL A 743 42.27 -28.72 63.98
N VAL A 744 43.54 -28.32 64.01
CA VAL A 744 44.68 -29.22 63.77
C VAL A 744 45.19 -29.74 65.11
N ALA A 745 45.11 -31.05 65.34
CA ALA A 745 45.63 -31.70 66.53
C ALA A 745 46.84 -32.58 66.19
N PHE A 746 47.97 -32.38 66.87
CA PHE A 746 49.22 -33.08 66.57
C PHE A 746 50.03 -33.41 67.84
N ARG A 747 50.88 -34.44 67.76
CA ARG A 747 51.81 -34.84 68.83
C ARG A 747 53.00 -35.65 68.31
N PRO A 748 54.18 -35.60 68.93
CA PRO A 748 55.27 -36.53 68.65
C PRO A 748 54.82 -37.99 68.83
N HIS A 749 55.34 -38.90 68.03
CA HIS A 749 55.05 -40.32 68.19
C HIS A 749 55.50 -40.82 69.58
N GLY A 750 54.60 -41.50 70.30
CA GLY A 750 54.82 -41.94 71.68
C GLY A 750 54.37 -40.96 72.78
N ALA A 751 54.07 -39.69 72.46
CA ALA A 751 53.53 -38.74 73.43
C ALA A 751 52.05 -39.00 73.74
N THR A 752 51.61 -38.73 74.98
CA THR A 752 50.22 -38.94 75.42
C THR A 752 49.32 -37.76 75.08
N GLY A 753 49.73 -36.53 75.38
CA GLY A 753 48.98 -35.30 75.10
C GLY A 753 48.92 -34.94 73.60
N TRP A 754 47.86 -34.22 73.20
CA TRP A 754 47.73 -33.60 71.88
C TRP A 754 47.89 -32.09 72.01
N MET A 755 48.75 -31.49 71.19
CA MET A 755 48.73 -30.05 70.93
C MET A 755 47.61 -29.76 69.93
N GLN A 756 46.93 -28.62 70.05
CA GLN A 756 45.86 -28.21 69.14
C GLN A 756 46.05 -26.75 68.70
N ALA A 757 45.67 -26.45 67.46
CA ALA A 757 45.60 -25.10 66.93
C ALA A 757 44.35 -24.92 66.06
N ALA A 758 43.61 -23.82 66.29
CA ALA A 758 42.51 -23.41 65.43
C ALA A 758 43.04 -22.64 64.21
N VAL A 759 42.47 -22.92 63.04
CA VAL A 759 42.77 -22.28 61.76
C VAL A 759 41.47 -21.65 61.25
N PRO A 760 41.23 -20.35 61.51
CA PRO A 760 39.98 -19.65 61.21
C PRO A 760 39.88 -19.24 59.74
N SER A 761 39.95 -20.22 58.84
CA SER A 761 39.85 -20.03 57.39
C SER A 761 39.47 -21.33 56.70
N ALA A 762 38.38 -21.29 55.93
CA ALA A 762 37.91 -22.40 55.11
C ALA A 762 38.84 -22.73 53.92
N GLU A 763 39.56 -21.73 53.40
CA GLU A 763 40.45 -21.87 52.24
C GLU A 763 41.83 -22.42 52.63
N THR A 764 42.19 -22.36 53.92
CA THR A 764 43.52 -22.77 54.38
C THR A 764 43.63 -24.28 54.48
N SER A 765 44.49 -24.85 53.64
CA SER A 765 44.82 -26.28 53.54
C SER A 765 46.10 -26.70 54.28
N LYS A 766 46.68 -25.79 55.09
CA LYS A 766 48.03 -25.96 55.67
C LYS A 766 48.16 -25.31 57.04
N TYR A 767 48.83 -26.01 57.96
CA TYR A 767 49.33 -25.48 59.22
C TYR A 767 50.84 -25.76 59.34
N VAL A 768 51.58 -24.86 59.98
CA VAL A 768 53.03 -24.99 60.20
C VAL A 768 53.33 -24.79 61.67
N PHE A 769 53.76 -25.85 62.34
CA PHE A 769 54.32 -25.78 63.68
C PHE A 769 55.85 -25.59 63.58
N LYS A 770 56.40 -24.64 64.34
CA LYS A 770 57.84 -24.35 64.37
C LYS A 770 58.37 -24.56 65.78
N ASP A 771 59.40 -25.39 65.91
CA ASP A 771 60.06 -25.69 67.18
C ASP A 771 61.48 -26.18 66.91
N GLU A 772 62.48 -25.55 67.54
CA GLU A 772 63.90 -25.87 67.33
C GLU A 772 64.31 -27.25 67.87
N SER A 773 63.49 -27.85 68.75
CA SER A 773 63.71 -29.19 69.29
C SER A 773 63.35 -30.31 68.29
N ILE A 774 62.62 -30.00 67.21
CA ILE A 774 62.21 -30.97 66.19
C ILE A 774 63.45 -31.61 65.56
N GLN A 775 63.57 -32.92 65.77
CA GLN A 775 64.62 -33.72 65.14
C GLN A 775 64.27 -34.01 63.68
N PRO A 776 65.23 -34.00 62.73
CA PRO A 776 64.98 -34.39 61.35
C PRO A 776 64.42 -35.81 61.21
N PHE A 777 63.57 -36.01 60.21
CA PHE A 777 62.90 -37.27 59.87
C PHE A 777 62.28 -38.03 61.07
N SER A 778 61.62 -37.29 61.98
CA SER A 778 60.99 -37.85 63.19
C SER A 778 59.47 -37.92 63.05
N PRO A 779 58.81 -39.01 63.50
CA PRO A 779 57.38 -39.23 63.30
C PRO A 779 56.49 -38.44 64.27
N PHE A 780 55.38 -37.91 63.75
CA PHE A 780 54.31 -37.25 64.48
C PHE A 780 52.96 -37.89 64.13
N HIS A 781 52.07 -38.01 65.11
CA HIS A 781 50.66 -38.34 64.90
C HIS A 781 49.85 -37.05 64.76
N VAL A 782 48.98 -36.99 63.75
CA VAL A 782 48.18 -35.81 63.40
C VAL A 782 46.75 -36.22 63.06
N LYS A 783 45.77 -35.41 63.46
CA LYS A 783 44.39 -35.46 62.98
C LYS A 783 43.87 -34.04 62.78
N VAL A 784 42.98 -33.84 61.82
CA VAL A 784 42.36 -32.53 61.54
C VAL A 784 40.85 -32.65 61.70
N GLY A 785 40.25 -31.74 62.44
CA GLY A 785 38.81 -31.56 62.58
C GLY A 785 38.36 -30.23 61.98
N VAL A 786 37.07 -29.96 62.07
CA VAL A 786 36.41 -28.76 61.52
C VAL A 786 35.53 -28.11 62.58
N TYR A 787 35.23 -26.83 62.41
CA TYR A 787 34.25 -26.12 63.23
C TYR A 787 33.58 -25.01 62.41
N ASN A 788 32.44 -24.52 62.89
CA ASN A 788 31.82 -23.28 62.45
C ASN A 788 31.20 -22.57 63.66
N ASN A 789 30.46 -21.47 63.46
CA ASN A 789 29.82 -20.72 64.55
C ASN A 789 28.73 -21.51 65.31
N GLU A 790 28.20 -22.58 64.72
CA GLU A 790 27.18 -23.45 65.34
C GLU A 790 27.80 -24.57 66.19
N GLY A 791 29.11 -24.83 66.04
CA GLY A 791 29.87 -25.75 66.89
C GLY A 791 31.03 -26.47 66.20
N GLU A 792 31.73 -27.30 66.99
CA GLU A 792 32.77 -28.21 66.50
C GLU A 792 32.15 -29.42 65.78
N GLY A 793 32.79 -29.83 64.68
CA GLY A 793 32.52 -31.07 63.96
C GLY A 793 33.50 -32.20 64.33
N PRO A 794 33.39 -33.37 63.67
CA PRO A 794 34.26 -34.51 63.97
C PRO A 794 35.72 -34.27 63.58
N PHE A 795 36.64 -34.91 64.29
CA PHE A 795 38.02 -35.08 63.85
C PHE A 795 38.14 -36.25 62.87
N GLY A 796 38.96 -36.10 61.84
CA GLY A 796 39.37 -37.18 60.95
C GLY A 796 40.25 -38.24 61.64
N SER A 797 40.61 -39.27 60.88
CA SER A 797 41.52 -40.33 61.33
C SER A 797 42.91 -39.79 61.69
N VAL A 798 43.63 -40.55 62.52
CA VAL A 798 45.00 -40.22 62.91
C VAL A 798 45.97 -40.70 61.82
N THR A 799 46.70 -39.77 61.22
CA THR A 799 47.76 -40.01 60.23
C THR A 799 49.14 -39.84 60.87
N THR A 800 50.11 -40.66 60.48
CA THR A 800 51.53 -40.48 60.82
C THR A 800 52.25 -39.69 59.73
N ILE A 801 52.89 -38.57 60.09
CA ILE A 801 53.71 -37.74 59.21
C ILE A 801 55.13 -37.61 59.76
N TYR A 802 56.08 -37.08 58.99
CA TYR A 802 57.49 -36.92 59.39
C TYR A 802 57.97 -35.48 59.23
N SER A 803 58.91 -35.04 60.08
CA SER A 803 59.66 -33.79 59.87
C SER A 803 60.66 -33.89 58.70
N ALA A 804 61.28 -32.76 58.32
CA ALA A 804 62.14 -32.65 57.13
C ALA A 804 63.32 -33.65 57.09
N GLU A 805 63.73 -34.05 55.88
CA GLU A 805 65.00 -34.77 55.62
C GLU A 805 66.21 -33.79 55.68
N GLU A 806 67.43 -34.33 55.73
CA GLU A 806 68.68 -33.57 55.67
C GLU A 806 69.51 -33.96 54.42
N GLU A 807 70.26 -33.04 53.81
CA GLU A 807 71.00 -33.28 52.56
C GLU A 807 72.03 -34.44 52.64
N PRO A 808 72.29 -35.17 51.53
CA PRO A 808 73.25 -36.27 51.51
C PRO A 808 74.70 -35.79 51.71
N GLY A 809 75.28 -36.05 52.89
CA GLY A 809 76.57 -35.48 53.29
C GLY A 809 77.84 -36.10 52.68
N ARG A 810 77.77 -36.87 51.59
CA ARG A 810 78.93 -37.54 50.96
C ARG A 810 78.80 -37.60 49.44
N ALA A 811 79.93 -37.55 48.74
CA ALA A 811 80.01 -37.64 47.29
C ALA A 811 80.10 -39.10 46.78
N PRO A 812 79.52 -39.44 45.61
CA PRO A 812 79.75 -40.70 44.92
C PRO A 812 81.25 -40.94 44.61
N THR A 813 81.67 -42.21 44.57
CA THR A 813 83.08 -42.58 44.35
C THR A 813 83.24 -43.55 43.18
N ARG A 814 84.48 -43.77 42.72
CA ARG A 814 84.82 -44.68 41.60
C ARG A 814 84.07 -44.35 40.29
N VAL A 815 83.91 -43.07 39.98
CA VAL A 815 83.36 -42.64 38.68
C VAL A 815 84.31 -43.08 37.55
N ARG A 816 83.76 -43.54 36.42
CA ARG A 816 84.46 -43.95 35.20
C ARG A 816 83.65 -43.52 33.99
N ALA A 817 84.32 -43.15 32.89
CA ALA A 817 83.68 -42.83 31.62
C ALA A 817 84.40 -43.53 30.45
N LYS A 818 83.65 -43.90 29.40
CA LYS A 818 84.15 -44.61 28.21
C LYS A 818 83.43 -44.12 26.95
N SER A 819 84.18 -43.79 25.91
CA SER A 819 83.61 -43.44 24.60
C SER A 819 83.10 -44.68 23.88
N LEU A 820 81.86 -44.66 23.40
CA LEU A 820 81.27 -45.72 22.58
C LEU A 820 81.42 -45.41 21.09
N SER A 821 81.07 -44.18 20.69
CA SER A 821 81.06 -43.70 19.29
C SER A 821 81.61 -42.27 19.20
N ALA A 822 81.43 -41.59 18.06
CA ALA A 822 81.64 -40.15 17.95
C ALA A 822 80.62 -39.32 18.77
N SER A 823 79.47 -39.90 19.14
CA SER A 823 78.32 -39.19 19.72
C SER A 823 77.81 -39.74 21.05
N GLU A 824 78.46 -40.76 21.64
CA GLU A 824 77.99 -41.44 22.84
C GLU A 824 79.11 -41.81 23.83
N ILE A 825 78.85 -41.58 25.12
CA ILE A 825 79.74 -41.85 26.26
C ILE A 825 78.97 -42.66 27.32
N GLU A 826 79.52 -43.79 27.75
CA GLU A 826 79.06 -44.55 28.91
C GLU A 826 79.72 -44.03 30.20
N VAL A 827 78.95 -43.88 31.28
CA VAL A 827 79.42 -43.42 32.61
C VAL A 827 78.95 -44.38 33.70
N SER A 828 79.81 -44.69 34.69
CA SER A 828 79.47 -45.53 35.85
C SER A 828 80.13 -45.05 37.14
N TRP A 829 79.56 -45.38 38.31
CA TRP A 829 80.03 -44.97 39.65
C TRP A 829 79.65 -45.99 40.74
N LYS A 830 80.17 -45.83 41.97
CA LYS A 830 79.78 -46.61 43.15
C LYS A 830 78.67 -45.88 43.92
N ALA A 831 77.59 -46.58 44.23
CA ALA A 831 76.50 -46.08 45.07
C ALA A 831 76.94 -45.75 46.51
N LEU A 832 76.27 -44.76 47.11
CA LEU A 832 76.34 -44.47 48.54
C LEU A 832 75.47 -45.45 49.35
N PRO A 833 75.77 -45.67 50.65
CA PRO A 833 74.91 -46.49 51.51
C PRO A 833 73.50 -45.90 51.62
N TRP A 834 72.49 -46.69 51.24
CA TRP A 834 71.07 -46.28 51.18
C TRP A 834 70.47 -45.90 52.56
N ASN A 835 70.98 -46.49 53.64
CA ASN A 835 70.50 -46.28 55.01
C ASN A 835 71.67 -46.16 56.00
N ALA A 836 72.32 -45.00 56.04
CA ALA A 836 72.85 -44.48 57.29
C ALA A 836 71.74 -43.66 57.93
N SER A 837 71.29 -44.06 59.12
CA SER A 837 70.07 -43.56 59.78
C SER A 837 69.95 -42.04 59.71
N LYS A 838 68.80 -41.56 59.18
CA LYS A 838 68.38 -40.14 58.96
C LYS A 838 68.70 -39.48 57.59
N LYS A 839 69.34 -40.14 56.62
CA LYS A 839 69.60 -39.55 55.28
C LYS A 839 69.30 -40.49 54.10
N ARG A 840 68.05 -40.49 53.60
CA ARG A 840 67.65 -41.20 52.38
C ARG A 840 68.31 -40.57 51.13
N VAL A 841 68.61 -41.38 50.11
CA VAL A 841 69.10 -40.92 48.78
C VAL A 841 68.08 -41.36 47.73
N LEU A 842 67.65 -40.45 46.84
CA LEU A 842 66.66 -40.70 45.80
C LEU A 842 67.26 -41.03 44.42
N GLY A 843 68.51 -40.63 44.17
CA GLY A 843 69.21 -40.89 42.91
C GLY A 843 70.51 -40.11 42.79
N TYR A 844 71.04 -40.03 41.56
CA TYR A 844 72.28 -39.33 41.26
C TYR A 844 72.10 -38.27 40.15
N GLU A 845 72.80 -37.15 40.27
CA GLU A 845 72.89 -36.10 39.25
C GLU A 845 74.28 -36.15 38.62
N LEU A 846 74.36 -36.38 37.31
CA LEU A 846 75.56 -36.26 36.52
C LEU A 846 75.63 -34.84 35.92
N ARG A 847 76.83 -34.27 35.88
CA ARG A 847 77.12 -33.04 35.14
C ARG A 847 78.25 -33.30 34.16
N TYR A 848 78.11 -32.88 32.91
CA TYR A 848 79.13 -33.05 31.88
C TYR A 848 79.32 -31.80 31.00
N TRP A 849 80.58 -31.52 30.66
CA TRP A 849 80.97 -30.31 29.91
C TRP A 849 82.22 -30.56 29.05
N SER A 850 82.34 -29.88 27.91
CA SER A 850 83.54 -29.94 27.06
C SER A 850 84.70 -29.11 27.63
N ARG A 851 85.93 -29.29 27.12
CA ARG A 851 87.08 -28.45 27.54
C ARG A 851 86.87 -26.93 27.34
N SER A 852 85.99 -26.54 26.40
CA SER A 852 85.62 -25.14 26.14
C SER A 852 84.54 -24.59 27.09
N GLU A 853 83.96 -25.41 27.96
CA GLU A 853 82.86 -25.07 28.87
C GLU A 853 83.33 -25.09 30.34
N LYS A 854 82.52 -24.53 31.26
CA LYS A 854 82.73 -24.59 32.71
C LYS A 854 81.73 -25.56 33.38
N GLU A 855 82.05 -26.07 34.58
CA GLU A 855 81.14 -26.97 35.32
C GLU A 855 79.79 -26.30 35.67
N ASP A 856 79.76 -24.99 35.89
CA ASP A 856 78.50 -24.25 36.14
C ASP A 856 77.57 -24.21 34.93
N THR A 857 78.15 -24.34 33.72
CA THR A 857 77.43 -24.46 32.44
C THR A 857 77.28 -25.90 31.97
N ALA A 858 77.63 -26.89 32.81
CA ALA A 858 77.58 -28.29 32.43
C ALA A 858 76.16 -28.77 32.13
N SER A 859 76.04 -29.60 31.11
CA SER A 859 74.80 -30.34 30.83
C SER A 859 74.51 -31.32 31.97
N VAL A 860 73.25 -31.43 32.37
CA VAL A 860 72.84 -32.19 33.56
C VAL A 860 71.97 -33.38 33.15
N GLN A 861 72.29 -34.57 33.67
CA GLN A 861 71.50 -35.80 33.47
C GLN A 861 71.28 -36.47 34.83
N ARG A 862 70.02 -36.74 35.21
CA ARG A 862 69.70 -37.40 36.49
C ARG A 862 69.32 -38.86 36.30
N THR A 863 69.71 -39.70 37.25
CA THR A 863 69.19 -41.06 37.45
C THR A 863 68.28 -41.12 38.67
N VAL A 864 67.50 -42.19 38.76
CA VAL A 864 66.54 -42.43 39.84
C VAL A 864 66.84 -43.76 40.52
N GLY A 865 66.67 -43.83 41.84
CA GLY A 865 66.88 -45.03 42.64
C GLY A 865 68.36 -45.41 42.75
N ASN A 866 68.64 -46.70 42.63
CA ASN A 866 69.96 -47.30 42.84
C ASN A 866 70.83 -47.39 41.57
N GLN A 867 70.45 -46.76 40.46
CA GLN A 867 71.21 -46.78 39.21
C GLN A 867 72.64 -46.25 39.40
N THR A 868 73.62 -47.04 38.94
CA THR A 868 75.06 -46.76 39.06
C THR A 868 75.78 -46.60 37.72
N SER A 869 75.04 -46.60 36.61
CA SER A 869 75.57 -46.28 35.28
C SER A 869 74.50 -45.64 34.38
N THR A 870 74.95 -44.93 33.34
CA THR A 870 74.09 -44.36 32.29
C THR A 870 74.90 -44.06 31.02
N ILE A 871 74.23 -43.73 29.91
CA ILE A 871 74.86 -43.29 28.67
C ILE A 871 74.45 -41.83 28.39
N ILE A 872 75.45 -40.99 28.14
CA ILE A 872 75.32 -39.63 27.60
C ILE A 872 75.34 -39.75 26.07
N ARG A 873 74.34 -39.19 25.39
CA ARG A 873 74.22 -39.20 23.92
C ARG A 873 74.24 -37.78 23.35
N GLY A 874 74.47 -37.65 22.05
CA GLY A 874 74.45 -36.37 21.34
C GLY A 874 75.69 -35.51 21.57
N VAL A 875 76.79 -36.10 22.05
CA VAL A 875 78.07 -35.39 22.21
C VAL A 875 78.76 -35.19 20.86
N LYS A 876 79.70 -34.23 20.78
CA LYS A 876 80.46 -33.94 19.55
C LYS A 876 81.58 -34.96 19.37
N GLY A 877 81.85 -35.36 18.12
CA GLY A 877 83.00 -36.20 17.75
C GLY A 877 84.35 -35.54 18.05
N SER A 878 85.39 -36.35 18.23
CA SER A 878 86.77 -35.91 18.53
C SER A 878 86.90 -34.89 19.68
N THR A 879 85.98 -34.88 20.63
CA THR A 879 85.87 -33.85 21.68
C THR A 879 86.05 -34.47 23.07
N THR A 880 86.89 -33.85 23.90
CA THR A 880 87.08 -34.26 25.30
C THR A 880 86.02 -33.62 26.21
N TYR A 881 85.28 -34.47 26.92
CA TYR A 881 84.31 -34.11 27.94
C TYR A 881 84.82 -34.45 29.34
N TYR A 882 84.44 -33.63 30.33
CA TYR A 882 84.63 -33.82 31.76
C TYR A 882 83.27 -34.12 32.42
N ILE A 883 83.23 -35.00 33.42
CA ILE A 883 82.00 -35.56 33.98
C ILE A 883 82.12 -35.73 35.51
N SER A 884 81.22 -35.12 36.30
CA SER A 884 81.08 -35.28 37.76
C SER A 884 79.72 -35.87 38.15
N VAL A 885 79.61 -36.51 39.33
CA VAL A 885 78.38 -37.16 39.82
C VAL A 885 78.09 -36.75 41.27
N ARG A 886 76.84 -36.40 41.59
CA ARG A 886 76.32 -35.98 42.90
C ARG A 886 75.20 -36.92 43.34
N ALA A 887 74.97 -37.10 44.63
CA ALA A 887 73.77 -37.80 45.15
C ALA A 887 72.70 -36.78 45.58
N TYR A 888 71.41 -37.09 45.45
CA TYR A 888 70.34 -36.14 45.84
C TYR A 888 69.20 -36.81 46.64
N ASN A 889 68.46 -36.02 47.40
CA ASN A 889 67.24 -36.42 48.10
C ASN A 889 66.19 -35.29 48.13
N THR A 890 65.18 -35.36 49.01
CA THR A 890 64.14 -34.32 49.07
C THR A 890 64.65 -32.98 49.63
N ALA A 891 65.71 -33.00 50.44
CA ALA A 891 66.32 -31.80 51.02
C ALA A 891 67.27 -31.08 50.06
N GLY A 892 67.94 -31.81 49.14
CA GLY A 892 68.82 -31.21 48.14
C GLY A 892 69.87 -32.15 47.53
N THR A 893 70.90 -31.57 46.92
CA THR A 893 72.00 -32.27 46.25
C THR A 893 73.27 -32.24 47.09
N GLY A 894 73.79 -33.42 47.43
CA GLY A 894 75.08 -33.56 48.11
C GLY A 894 76.30 -33.19 47.24
N PRO A 895 77.51 -33.24 47.82
CA PRO A 895 78.73 -32.77 47.16
C PRO A 895 79.12 -33.61 45.92
N PRO A 896 79.80 -33.01 44.93
CA PRO A 896 80.23 -33.68 43.70
C PRO A 896 81.38 -34.66 43.92
N SER A 897 81.42 -35.71 43.11
CA SER A 897 82.60 -36.53 42.89
C SER A 897 83.71 -35.72 42.19
N ALA A 898 84.96 -36.21 42.28
CA ALA A 898 85.99 -35.78 41.35
C ALA A 898 85.54 -36.02 39.89
N ALA A 899 85.89 -35.09 39.00
CA ALA A 899 85.52 -35.18 37.59
C ALA A 899 86.45 -36.15 36.82
N VAL A 900 85.87 -37.00 35.98
CA VAL A 900 86.61 -37.85 35.02
C VAL A 900 86.52 -37.27 33.63
N ASN A 901 87.48 -37.56 32.75
CA ASN A 901 87.43 -37.12 31.35
C ASN A 901 87.47 -38.27 30.35
N VAL A 902 86.98 -38.01 29.15
CA VAL A 902 86.92 -38.96 28.03
C VAL A 902 86.82 -38.21 26.71
N THR A 903 87.47 -38.71 25.66
CA THR A 903 87.41 -38.15 24.30
C THR A 903 86.57 -39.06 23.41
N THR A 904 85.63 -38.48 22.67
CA THR A 904 84.79 -39.19 21.69
C THR A 904 85.60 -39.61 20.45
N LYS A 905 85.12 -40.63 19.72
CA LYS A 905 85.78 -41.10 18.48
C LYS A 905 85.67 -40.08 17.34
N LYS A 906 86.47 -40.26 16.27
CA LYS A 906 86.33 -39.48 15.02
C LYS A 906 84.93 -39.67 14.40
N PRO A 907 84.36 -38.66 13.70
CA PRO A 907 83.13 -38.81 12.91
C PRO A 907 83.24 -39.89 11.80
N PRO A 908 82.13 -40.52 11.39
CA PRO A 908 82.11 -41.50 10.30
C PRO A 908 82.31 -40.86 8.90
N PRO A 909 82.60 -41.65 7.85
CA PRO A 909 82.90 -41.14 6.50
C PRO A 909 81.71 -40.40 5.86
N SER A 910 81.89 -39.16 5.39
CA SER A 910 80.78 -38.37 4.81
C SER A 910 80.58 -38.53 3.30
N GLN A 911 81.55 -39.11 2.58
CA GLN A 911 81.44 -39.33 1.13
C GLN A 911 80.64 -40.61 0.81
N PRO A 912 79.63 -40.57 -0.08
CA PRO A 912 78.86 -41.75 -0.48
C PRO A 912 79.57 -42.58 -1.57
N PRO A 913 79.27 -43.88 -1.72
CA PRO A 913 79.80 -44.71 -2.80
C PRO A 913 79.28 -44.27 -4.19
N VAL A 914 80.18 -44.25 -5.19
CA VAL A 914 79.91 -43.75 -6.55
C VAL A 914 80.28 -44.77 -7.64
N LYS A 915 79.83 -44.49 -8.87
CA LYS A 915 79.93 -45.36 -10.07
C LYS A 915 79.47 -46.80 -9.81
N VAL A 916 78.32 -46.95 -9.15
CA VAL A 916 77.74 -48.27 -8.91
C VAL A 916 77.22 -48.86 -10.23
N MET A 917 77.84 -49.94 -10.70
CA MET A 917 77.46 -50.69 -11.89
C MET A 917 76.93 -52.06 -11.51
N TRP A 918 76.03 -52.61 -12.31
CA TRP A 918 75.48 -53.96 -12.10
C TRP A 918 75.34 -54.74 -13.42
N ASN A 919 75.40 -56.06 -13.32
CA ASN A 919 75.01 -56.99 -14.38
C ASN A 919 74.32 -58.24 -13.79
N THR A 920 73.79 -59.09 -14.68
CA THR A 920 73.15 -60.36 -14.30
C THR A 920 73.78 -61.52 -15.06
N SER A 921 74.19 -62.56 -14.31
CA SER A 921 74.79 -63.79 -14.86
C SER A 921 74.39 -64.97 -13.98
N ASN A 922 74.07 -66.13 -14.59
CA ASN A 922 73.72 -67.39 -13.89
C ASN A 922 72.85 -67.22 -12.63
N SER A 923 71.73 -66.51 -12.75
CA SER A 923 70.77 -66.26 -11.65
C SER A 923 71.35 -65.52 -10.44
N LYS A 924 72.30 -64.60 -10.66
CA LYS A 924 72.81 -63.63 -9.67
C LYS A 924 72.86 -62.21 -10.25
N ILE A 925 72.77 -61.22 -9.36
CA ILE A 925 73.15 -59.82 -9.59
C ILE A 925 74.58 -59.62 -9.07
N ILE A 926 75.47 -59.01 -9.85
CA ILE A 926 76.78 -58.59 -9.37
C ILE A 926 76.82 -57.05 -9.34
N LEU A 927 77.13 -56.48 -8.18
CA LEU A 927 77.28 -55.03 -7.96
C LEU A 927 78.76 -54.69 -7.81
N ASN A 928 79.21 -53.60 -8.43
CA ASN A 928 80.57 -53.06 -8.28
C ASN A 928 80.53 -51.54 -8.13
N TRP A 929 81.37 -50.96 -7.26
CA TRP A 929 81.50 -49.51 -7.05
C TRP A 929 82.95 -49.07 -6.87
N GLU A 930 83.20 -47.76 -6.86
CA GLU A 930 84.53 -47.20 -6.56
C GLU A 930 84.77 -47.07 -5.05
N GLN A 931 86.01 -47.27 -4.63
CA GLN A 931 86.41 -47.17 -3.22
C GLN A 931 86.28 -45.72 -2.71
N VAL A 932 85.45 -45.53 -1.70
CA VAL A 932 85.33 -44.26 -0.97
C VAL A 932 86.61 -44.00 -0.17
N LYS A 933 87.14 -42.78 -0.29
CA LYS A 933 88.23 -42.29 0.58
C LYS A 933 87.61 -41.40 1.66
N ALA A 934 87.91 -41.70 2.92
CA ALA A 934 87.53 -40.85 4.05
C ALA A 934 88.28 -39.51 4.00
N LEU A 935 87.67 -38.45 4.52
CA LEU A 935 88.38 -37.18 4.75
C LEU A 935 89.31 -37.28 5.97
N GLU A 936 90.32 -36.42 6.05
CA GLU A 936 91.40 -36.48 7.07
C GLU A 936 90.88 -36.42 8.53
N ASN A 937 89.77 -35.72 8.74
CA ASN A 937 89.06 -35.56 10.00
C ASN A 937 88.02 -36.66 10.31
N GLU A 938 87.83 -37.63 9.42
CA GLU A 938 86.88 -38.74 9.56
C GLU A 938 87.59 -40.05 9.97
N SER A 939 86.83 -41.05 10.40
CA SER A 939 87.31 -42.42 10.54
C SER A 939 87.50 -43.05 9.16
N GLU A 940 88.56 -43.84 8.98
CA GLU A 940 88.79 -44.58 7.73
C GLU A 940 87.63 -45.53 7.40
N VAL A 941 87.40 -45.76 6.10
CA VAL A 941 86.38 -46.70 5.61
C VAL A 941 86.90 -48.12 5.80
N THR A 942 86.42 -48.82 6.83
CA THR A 942 86.78 -50.22 7.12
C THR A 942 85.93 -51.22 6.34
N GLY A 943 84.79 -50.79 5.81
CA GLY A 943 83.91 -51.61 4.98
C GLY A 943 82.68 -50.86 4.50
N TYR A 944 81.78 -51.60 3.84
CA TYR A 944 80.51 -51.13 3.32
C TYR A 944 79.36 -52.00 3.80
N LYS A 945 78.23 -51.37 4.13
CA LYS A 945 76.93 -52.00 4.34
C LYS A 945 76.09 -51.86 3.09
N VAL A 946 75.77 -52.99 2.46
CA VAL A 946 74.81 -53.08 1.36
C VAL A 946 73.46 -53.49 1.94
N SER A 947 72.42 -52.74 1.64
CA SER A 947 71.05 -52.98 2.10
C SER A 947 70.10 -53.01 0.92
N THR A 948 69.12 -53.92 0.94
CA THR A 948 68.03 -53.97 -0.05
C THR A 948 66.71 -53.66 0.64
N GLN A 949 65.81 -52.92 -0.01
CA GLN A 949 64.55 -52.51 0.64
C GLN A 949 63.55 -53.66 0.78
N SER A 950 63.61 -54.69 -0.06
CA SER A 950 62.66 -55.82 -0.05
C SER A 950 63.05 -56.96 0.91
N ARG A 951 64.28 -56.99 1.43
CA ARG A 951 64.68 -57.91 2.53
C ARG A 951 65.66 -57.21 3.49
N PRO A 952 65.38 -57.16 4.81
CA PRO A 952 66.16 -56.38 5.78
C PRO A 952 67.55 -56.93 6.12
N ASN A 953 68.09 -57.86 5.32
CA ASN A 953 69.42 -58.40 5.50
C ASN A 953 70.46 -57.39 4.99
N VAL A 954 71.00 -56.60 5.93
CA VAL A 954 72.18 -55.77 5.66
C VAL A 954 73.39 -56.68 5.52
N MET A 955 74.03 -56.66 4.37
CA MET A 955 75.25 -57.41 4.08
C MET A 955 76.46 -56.48 4.24
N GLU A 956 77.38 -56.85 5.12
CA GLU A 956 78.67 -56.17 5.25
C GLU A 956 79.70 -56.78 4.30
N THR A 957 80.47 -55.94 3.62
CA THR A 957 81.63 -56.33 2.81
C THR A 957 82.78 -55.35 2.99
N ASN A 958 84.02 -55.83 2.96
CA ASN A 958 85.22 -55.00 2.95
C ASN A 958 85.74 -54.72 1.52
N THR A 959 85.13 -55.32 0.49
CA THR A 959 85.43 -55.07 -0.92
C THR A 959 84.45 -54.08 -1.54
N THR A 960 84.76 -53.58 -2.74
CA THR A 960 83.85 -52.71 -3.52
C THR A 960 83.02 -53.49 -4.55
N SER A 961 82.79 -54.78 -4.27
CA SER A 961 82.07 -55.72 -5.14
C SER A 961 81.24 -56.67 -4.29
N VAL A 962 80.02 -56.99 -4.70
CA VAL A 962 79.20 -58.01 -4.03
C VAL A 962 78.30 -58.76 -5.02
N GLU A 963 78.18 -60.07 -4.85
CA GLU A 963 77.20 -60.90 -5.54
C GLU A 963 75.96 -61.10 -4.67
N LEU A 964 74.78 -60.91 -5.25
CA LEU A 964 73.48 -61.17 -4.63
C LEU A 964 72.72 -62.22 -5.46
N ALA A 965 72.16 -63.25 -4.82
CA ALA A 965 71.39 -64.28 -5.50
C ALA A 965 70.01 -63.76 -5.95
N LEU A 966 69.51 -64.21 -7.12
CA LEU A 966 68.19 -63.85 -7.64
C LEU A 966 67.10 -64.87 -7.26
N PRO A 967 66.16 -64.54 -6.37
CA PRO A 967 64.80 -65.07 -6.42
C PRO A 967 63.94 -64.31 -7.45
N THR A 968 63.00 -64.99 -8.08
CA THR A 968 62.14 -64.45 -9.14
C THR A 968 60.96 -63.63 -8.60
N ASP A 969 60.57 -62.60 -9.36
CA ASP A 969 59.27 -61.89 -9.40
C ASP A 969 59.15 -60.42 -8.90
N GLU A 970 60.19 -59.81 -8.32
CA GLU A 970 60.18 -58.38 -7.91
C GLU A 970 61.36 -57.53 -8.45
N ASP A 971 61.20 -56.20 -8.45
CA ASP A 971 62.26 -55.22 -8.73
C ASP A 971 63.08 -54.93 -7.45
N TYR A 972 64.41 -54.82 -7.56
CA TYR A 972 65.30 -54.65 -6.41
C TYR A 972 65.80 -53.21 -6.25
N ILE A 973 65.53 -52.60 -5.09
CA ILE A 973 66.11 -51.31 -4.69
C ILE A 973 67.23 -51.53 -3.67
N ILE A 974 68.44 -51.05 -4.00
CA ILE A 974 69.68 -51.33 -3.28
C ILE A 974 70.37 -50.03 -2.87
N GLN A 975 70.91 -49.97 -1.65
CA GLN A 975 71.61 -48.80 -1.11
C GLN A 975 72.83 -49.21 -0.29
N ILE A 976 73.95 -48.50 -0.49
CA ILE A 976 75.27 -48.86 0.04
C ILE A 976 75.81 -47.71 0.91
N LYS A 977 76.31 -48.00 2.13
CA LYS A 977 76.99 -47.01 2.99
C LYS A 977 78.41 -47.46 3.31
N PRO A 978 79.44 -46.59 3.36
CA PRO A 978 80.69 -46.90 4.02
C PRO A 978 80.49 -46.89 5.55
N PHE A 979 81.35 -47.57 6.29
CA PHE A 979 81.42 -47.46 7.75
C PHE A 979 82.87 -47.51 8.26
N GLY A 980 83.08 -47.02 9.47
CA GLY A 980 84.38 -46.99 10.16
C GLY A 980 84.20 -46.93 11.67
N GLU A 981 85.29 -46.71 12.42
CA GLU A 981 85.24 -46.64 13.90
C GLU A 981 84.31 -45.55 14.45
N GLY A 982 84.02 -44.51 13.65
CA GLY A 982 83.08 -43.44 13.98
C GLY A 982 81.60 -43.80 13.86
N GLY A 983 81.27 -44.90 13.17
CA GLY A 983 79.91 -45.33 12.86
C GLY A 983 79.65 -45.51 11.36
N GLU A 984 78.37 -45.50 10.98
CA GLU A 984 77.94 -45.56 9.57
C GLU A 984 78.05 -44.19 8.89
N GLY A 985 78.54 -44.18 7.66
CA GLY A 985 78.71 -42.99 6.82
C GLY A 985 77.54 -42.73 5.86
N SER A 986 77.75 -41.79 4.93
CA SER A 986 76.72 -41.36 3.97
C SER A 986 76.33 -42.43 2.95
N SER A 987 75.03 -42.54 2.70
CA SER A 987 74.47 -43.54 1.78
C SER A 987 74.64 -43.18 0.30
N SER A 988 74.85 -44.19 -0.55
CA SER A 988 74.77 -44.09 -2.01
C SER A 988 73.39 -43.61 -2.47
N ARG A 989 73.31 -43.17 -3.73
CA ARG A 989 72.02 -43.15 -4.43
C ARG A 989 71.43 -44.57 -4.48
N GLN A 990 70.12 -44.68 -4.49
CA GLN A 990 69.43 -45.96 -4.60
C GLN A 990 69.55 -46.48 -6.05
N ILE A 991 69.97 -47.74 -6.19
CA ILE A 991 70.07 -48.45 -7.46
C ILE A 991 68.82 -49.32 -7.60
N THR A 992 68.09 -49.18 -8.71
CA THR A 992 66.92 -50.02 -9.02
C THR A 992 67.26 -51.00 -10.14
N ILE A 993 66.98 -52.28 -9.94
CA ILE A 993 67.25 -53.37 -10.89
C ILE A 993 65.93 -54.08 -11.21
N PRO A 994 65.46 -54.08 -12.47
CA PRO A 994 64.14 -54.59 -12.84
C PRO A 994 64.07 -56.13 -12.91
N ARG A 995 62.86 -56.67 -12.68
CA ARG A 995 62.54 -58.10 -12.70
C ARG A 995 62.72 -58.77 -14.08
N ILE A 996 63.03 -60.07 -14.07
CA ILE A 996 63.29 -60.90 -15.26
C ILE A 996 62.26 -62.06 -15.29
N PRO A 997 61.52 -62.30 -16.40
CA PRO A 997 60.46 -63.33 -16.45
C PRO A 997 60.96 -64.78 -16.47
N GLY A 998 60.26 -65.69 -15.78
CA GLY A 998 60.53 -67.14 -15.77
C GLY A 998 59.80 -67.94 -16.87
N PRO A 999 60.29 -69.14 -17.24
CA PRO A 999 59.71 -69.94 -18.32
C PRO A 999 58.63 -70.92 -17.82
N ASN A 1000 57.36 -70.50 -17.82
CA ASN A 1000 56.15 -71.31 -18.08
C ASN A 1000 54.86 -70.58 -17.61
N ALA A 1001 54.07 -70.06 -18.55
CA ALA A 1001 52.68 -69.67 -18.31
C ALA A 1001 51.85 -69.76 -19.60
N VAL A 1002 50.83 -70.63 -19.62
CA VAL A 1002 49.85 -70.76 -20.71
C VAL A 1002 48.45 -70.88 -20.11
N GLY A 1003 47.50 -70.08 -20.61
CA GLY A 1003 46.06 -70.11 -20.25
C GLY A 1003 45.70 -69.23 -19.04
N SER A 1004 45.17 -68.00 -19.19
CA SER A 1004 43.85 -67.58 -19.72
C SER A 1004 42.71 -67.74 -18.68
N ALA A 1005 41.78 -66.78 -18.47
CA ALA A 1005 41.60 -65.44 -19.04
C ALA A 1005 40.76 -64.48 -18.15
N SER A 1006 40.77 -63.20 -18.56
CA SER A 1006 39.69 -62.18 -18.47
C SER A 1006 39.34 -61.43 -17.17
N LYS A 1007 39.83 -60.17 -17.15
CA LYS A 1007 39.09 -58.90 -16.94
C LYS A 1007 38.35 -58.64 -15.60
N VAL A 1008 38.92 -57.72 -14.82
CA VAL A 1008 38.25 -56.43 -14.48
C VAL A 1008 39.26 -55.29 -14.72
N SER A 1009 38.78 -54.10 -15.05
CA SER A 1009 39.55 -52.95 -15.54
C SER A 1009 39.79 -51.84 -14.51
N THR A 1010 40.89 -51.09 -14.71
CA THR A 1010 41.10 -49.67 -14.34
C THR A 1010 40.99 -49.22 -12.87
N LEU A 1011 42.13 -48.87 -12.27
CA LEU A 1011 42.56 -47.48 -11.96
C LEU A 1011 44.05 -47.56 -11.50
N SER A 1012 45.02 -47.24 -12.36
CA SER A 1012 45.61 -45.90 -12.58
C SER A 1012 46.45 -45.34 -11.42
N ALA A 1013 47.77 -45.42 -11.61
CA ALA A 1013 48.75 -44.36 -11.34
C ALA A 1013 49.07 -43.95 -9.88
N LEU A 1014 50.12 -44.58 -9.34
CA LEU A 1014 51.35 -43.87 -8.94
C LEU A 1014 51.69 -42.76 -9.98
N SER A 1015 52.23 -41.58 -9.65
CA SER A 1015 52.91 -41.11 -8.43
C SER A 1015 53.28 -39.61 -8.53
N THR A 1016 54.02 -39.13 -7.52
CA THR A 1016 55.17 -38.18 -7.64
C THR A 1016 54.97 -36.66 -7.68
N ILE A 1017 56.01 -35.99 -7.15
CA ILE A 1017 56.39 -34.56 -7.25
C ILE A 1017 55.76 -33.58 -6.25
N ALA A 1018 56.28 -33.68 -5.02
CA ALA A 1018 57.12 -32.66 -4.37
C ALA A 1018 57.18 -31.20 -4.88
N LEU A 1019 57.35 -30.31 -3.90
CA LEU A 1019 58.08 -29.02 -3.89
C LEU A 1019 57.33 -27.68 -4.15
N SER A 1020 57.38 -26.89 -3.06
CA SER A 1020 57.62 -25.44 -2.96
C SER A 1020 56.48 -24.42 -3.15
N PHE A 1021 56.29 -23.59 -2.10
CA PHE A 1021 56.31 -22.11 -2.06
C PHE A 1021 55.99 -21.38 -3.40
N THR A 1022 55.13 -20.36 -3.48
CA THR A 1022 54.80 -19.32 -2.48
C THR A 1022 53.59 -18.48 -2.93
N ALA A 1023 52.85 -17.87 -1.99
CA ALA A 1023 52.10 -16.60 -2.17
C ALA A 1023 50.92 -16.61 -3.20
N ARG A 1024 49.90 -15.72 -3.16
CA ARG A 1024 49.57 -14.58 -2.27
C ARG A 1024 48.06 -14.25 -2.41
N THR A 1025 47.45 -13.80 -1.31
CA THR A 1025 46.34 -12.79 -1.21
C THR A 1025 45.04 -12.88 -2.03
N SER A 1026 43.93 -12.79 -1.27
CA SER A 1026 42.68 -12.04 -1.53
C SER A 1026 41.82 -12.35 -2.75
N LEU A 1027 40.63 -12.88 -2.49
CA LEU A 1027 39.44 -12.04 -2.25
C LEU A 1027 38.51 -12.70 -1.22
#